data_AF-A0A817P7N4-F1
#
_entry.id   AF-A0A817P7N4-F1
#
_cell.length_a   1.000
_cell.length_b   1.000
_cell.length_c   1.000
_cell.angle_alpha   90.00
_cell.angle_beta   90.00
_cell.angle_gamma   90.00
#
_symmetry.space_group_name_H-M   'P 1'
#
loop_
_entity.id
_entity.type
_entity.pdbx_description
1 polymer ?
#
loop_
_entity_poly.entity_id
_entity_poly.type
_entity_poly.pdbx_seq_one_letter_code
_entity_poly.pdbx_strand_id
1 'polypeptide(L)'
;MFSLKNIARHLTELNLFRTLNSNENTLYNERLSTRLYLILLNIGIVTIFLYMVLAKQMIMFTINWPSIFDYEKLIIADSDSTIDCPCSYIAVEYRSFVTTEASFHQICSSDFVSELWIKQTYPTNLSYIYPMDIRRSLSAYAQLLRSFCLLSQVIVYDSMVKFGSSSLIAARLMSESSVHIQVNSSLELIQSTSSISSFLLPLLAIRRTTFGNQLVSGLGTNFYAESQYLGSGYQGVMIDNAYIDDNSTVQCFCRDWTSQCLLSAAIYEWEIPILHTNINYLTNFSYIIGTKVGCLPIESLLSSTLECYFNENCIRVLLKISNTSDLLFLPLNQTIQSRFNISSTIEILLNNLFIETWTTSINYTNFFNKCQPTHCTYMSITSKYSLFYIFNTMLGFIGGLIVGLRFLIPFIIQMIHSITRSFRYIQQLIEGNNNNQNNNNSMTNLTNQTRMRIHLRTYMTWIWTKIITLDLFEQAPHRNLIRNHVHLTTYIYVIFLSISLIILIIYNAIGKQTQTKTILNPNLKTFEQLEQIYGELLECPCSNIAIAHQYFIYFEKVYHPICTSELISPNFYEIFTRFSWISSSLELNAVCTWYFQLLNTFCSLTNSTVINAQRVFDATEWITTITPSRRIFNNRAYTRDQFINTLEILRAITSASQLMSVYQSSYKLTIINRLSLVHFDATLFVGFANNKTTTCSCIYNSYCSTEAGQFIYHYPSIIPMGRLWTTPGIKVSCTPIDSLMQSTLECWYDEDCISNVKSYFASDDSPIKLNITPLNSSISFQSNTTI
;
A
#
# COMPACT_ATOMS: atom_id res chain seq x y z
N MET A 1 57.65 -63.04 -12.04
CA MET A 1 56.55 -63.37 -12.98
C MET A 1 55.72 -64.50 -12.35
N PHE A 2 54.77 -64.15 -11.48
CA PHE A 2 53.87 -65.13 -10.85
C PHE A 2 52.87 -65.60 -11.90
N SER A 3 53.03 -66.83 -12.37
CA SER A 3 52.13 -67.44 -13.36
C SER A 3 50.70 -67.50 -12.82
N LEU A 4 49.73 -66.95 -13.57
CA LEU A 4 48.29 -67.02 -13.33
C LEU A 4 47.82 -68.46 -13.02
N LYS A 5 48.55 -69.48 -13.51
CA LYS A 5 48.31 -70.90 -13.24
C LYS A 5 48.51 -71.27 -11.76
N ASN A 6 49.48 -70.68 -11.07
CA ASN A 6 49.74 -70.96 -9.65
C ASN A 6 48.68 -70.33 -8.73
N ILE A 7 48.21 -69.12 -9.08
CA ILE A 7 47.13 -68.44 -8.35
C ILE A 7 45.79 -69.16 -8.59
N ALA A 8 45.50 -69.55 -9.83
CA ALA A 8 44.33 -70.35 -10.14
C ALA A 8 44.33 -71.68 -9.38
N ARG A 9 45.47 -72.37 -9.31
CA ARG A 9 45.60 -73.62 -8.54
C ARG A 9 45.34 -73.40 -7.05
N HIS A 10 45.92 -72.36 -6.45
CA HIS A 10 45.70 -72.01 -5.04
C HIS A 10 44.25 -71.61 -4.75
N LEU A 11 43.59 -70.89 -5.66
CA LEU A 11 42.16 -70.55 -5.55
C LEU A 11 41.25 -71.77 -5.72
N THR A 12 41.63 -72.75 -6.55
CA THR A 12 40.85 -73.99 -6.74
C THR A 12 40.95 -74.97 -5.57
N GLU A 13 42.05 -74.91 -4.83
CA GLU A 13 42.33 -75.74 -3.65
C GLU A 13 41.93 -75.05 -2.33
N LEU A 14 41.61 -73.75 -2.37
CA LEU A 14 41.22 -72.96 -1.22
C LEU A 14 39.95 -73.54 -0.57
N ASN A 15 40.01 -73.78 0.73
CA ASN A 15 38.89 -74.26 1.52
C ASN A 15 38.82 -73.47 2.83
N LEU A 16 37.92 -72.49 2.89
CA LEU A 16 37.67 -71.62 4.04
C LEU A 16 36.76 -72.27 5.09
N PHE A 17 36.17 -73.44 4.81
CA PHE A 17 35.21 -74.13 5.68
C PHE A 17 35.65 -75.56 6.02
N ARG A 18 36.94 -75.74 6.35
CA ARG A 18 37.57 -77.07 6.54
C ARG A 18 37.05 -77.77 7.80
N THR A 19 36.76 -79.08 7.70
CA THR A 19 36.48 -79.94 8.87
C THR A 19 37.50 -81.08 9.02
N LEU A 20 37.69 -81.59 10.25
CA LEU A 20 38.78 -82.52 10.61
C LEU A 20 38.58 -83.99 10.16
N ASN A 21 37.36 -84.41 9.78
CA ASN A 21 37.08 -85.75 9.28
C ASN A 21 36.30 -85.67 7.95
N SER A 22 37.00 -85.81 6.84
CA SER A 22 36.45 -85.56 5.51
C SER A 22 36.29 -86.81 4.66
N ASN A 23 35.05 -87.20 4.38
CA ASN A 23 34.69 -88.02 3.22
C ASN A 23 34.78 -87.17 1.93
N GLU A 24 34.90 -87.79 0.74
CA GLU A 24 34.98 -87.05 -0.53
C GLU A 24 33.80 -86.08 -0.75
N ASN A 25 32.59 -86.49 -0.38
CA ASN A 25 31.39 -85.65 -0.46
C ASN A 25 31.43 -84.44 0.48
N THR A 26 32.08 -84.54 1.64
CA THR A 26 32.22 -83.41 2.57
C THR A 26 33.25 -82.41 2.04
N LEU A 27 34.39 -82.87 1.50
CA LEU A 27 35.40 -82.02 0.86
C LEU A 27 34.84 -81.24 -0.35
N TYR A 28 33.97 -81.87 -1.14
CA TYR A 28 33.28 -81.21 -2.25
C TYR A 28 32.41 -80.03 -1.76
N ASN A 29 31.61 -80.24 -0.70
CA ASN A 29 30.71 -79.22 -0.15
C ASN A 29 31.46 -78.05 0.49
N GLU A 30 32.59 -78.33 1.14
CA GLU A 30 33.43 -77.31 1.76
C GLU A 30 34.07 -76.40 0.70
N ARG A 31 34.56 -76.97 -0.41
CA ARG A 31 35.08 -76.21 -1.56
C ARG A 31 33.97 -75.42 -2.26
N LEU A 32 32.77 -75.97 -2.39
CA LEU A 32 31.62 -75.28 -2.97
C LEU A 32 31.16 -74.10 -2.10
N SER A 33 31.14 -74.29 -0.78
CA SER A 33 30.85 -73.23 0.21
C SER A 33 31.86 -72.10 0.11
N THR A 34 33.14 -72.44 -0.01
CA THR A 34 34.23 -71.46 -0.17
C THR A 34 34.07 -70.64 -1.45
N ARG A 35 33.69 -71.28 -2.57
CA ARG A 35 33.46 -70.58 -3.85
C ARG A 35 32.24 -69.66 -3.80
N LEU A 36 31.12 -70.14 -3.24
CA LEU A 36 29.91 -69.33 -3.07
C LEU A 36 30.18 -68.12 -2.16
N TYR A 37 31.00 -68.30 -1.12
CA TYR A 37 31.42 -67.23 -0.21
C TYR A 37 32.17 -66.13 -0.93
N LEU A 38 33.20 -66.50 -1.69
CA LEU A 38 34.00 -65.52 -2.41
C LEU A 38 33.16 -64.78 -3.48
N ILE A 39 32.24 -65.47 -4.17
CA ILE A 39 31.37 -64.83 -5.17
C ILE A 39 30.42 -63.82 -4.52
N LEU A 40 29.69 -64.24 -3.48
CA LEU A 40 28.72 -63.37 -2.80
C LEU A 40 29.39 -62.19 -2.09
N LEU A 41 30.58 -62.41 -1.51
CA LEU A 41 31.36 -61.35 -0.89
C LEU A 41 31.76 -60.28 -1.92
N ASN A 42 32.27 -60.70 -3.10
CA ASN A 42 32.63 -59.77 -4.15
C ASN A 42 31.42 -59.02 -4.71
N ILE A 43 30.29 -59.71 -4.95
CA ILE A 43 29.06 -59.07 -5.42
C ILE A 43 28.58 -58.03 -4.39
N GLY A 44 28.57 -58.37 -3.11
CA GLY A 44 28.16 -57.46 -2.04
C GLY A 44 29.06 -56.22 -1.92
N ILE A 45 30.38 -56.38 -2.04
CA ILE A 45 31.31 -55.25 -2.02
C ILE A 45 31.07 -54.32 -3.22
N VAL A 46 30.90 -54.90 -4.42
CA VAL A 46 30.67 -54.13 -5.66
C VAL A 46 29.34 -53.37 -5.62
N THR A 47 28.26 -53.97 -5.13
CA THR A 47 26.95 -53.31 -5.05
C THR A 47 26.94 -52.15 -4.06
N ILE A 48 27.56 -52.32 -2.88
CA ILE A 48 27.69 -51.25 -1.90
C ILE A 48 28.55 -50.11 -2.48
N PHE A 49 29.61 -50.44 -3.23
CA PHE A 49 30.47 -49.43 -3.83
C PHE A 49 29.74 -48.62 -4.90
N LEU A 50 29.01 -49.30 -5.78
CA LEU A 50 28.17 -48.64 -6.79
C LEU A 50 27.11 -47.74 -6.16
N TYR A 51 26.41 -48.20 -5.11
CA TYR A 51 25.41 -47.39 -4.41
C TYR A 51 26.01 -46.11 -3.82
N MET A 52 27.14 -46.24 -3.12
CA MET A 52 27.82 -45.10 -2.49
C MET A 52 28.38 -44.11 -3.52
N VAL A 53 28.73 -44.56 -4.73
CA VAL A 53 29.18 -43.68 -5.81
C VAL A 53 28.03 -42.98 -6.51
N LEU A 54 26.84 -43.61 -6.59
CA LEU A 54 25.68 -43.08 -7.33
C LEU A 54 24.75 -42.21 -6.48
N ALA A 55 24.75 -42.38 -5.16
CA ALA A 55 23.90 -41.59 -4.27
C ALA A 55 24.40 -40.14 -4.16
N LYS A 56 23.49 -39.18 -4.39
CA LYS A 56 23.76 -37.73 -4.29
C LYS A 56 23.56 -37.24 -2.85
N GLN A 57 24.32 -36.23 -2.44
CA GLN A 57 24.21 -35.62 -1.11
C GLN A 57 23.93 -34.12 -1.22
N MET A 58 22.97 -33.64 -0.43
CA MET A 58 22.74 -32.20 -0.22
C MET A 58 23.58 -31.73 0.97
N ILE A 59 24.40 -30.70 0.76
CA ILE A 59 25.22 -30.09 1.80
C ILE A 59 24.91 -28.59 1.84
N MET A 60 24.73 -28.07 3.06
CA MET A 60 24.58 -26.63 3.30
C MET A 60 25.97 -26.00 3.39
N PHE A 61 26.21 -24.98 2.57
CA PHE A 61 27.40 -24.15 2.62
C PHE A 61 27.04 -22.79 3.23
N THR A 62 27.98 -22.20 3.96
CA THR A 62 27.84 -20.86 4.56
C THR A 62 29.00 -20.00 4.12
N ILE A 63 28.70 -18.83 3.54
CA ILE A 63 29.67 -17.78 3.24
C ILE A 63 29.44 -16.67 4.25
N ASN A 64 30.49 -16.32 5.01
CA ASN A 64 30.44 -15.20 5.93
C ASN A 64 30.85 -13.91 5.21
N TRP A 65 30.14 -12.82 5.49
CA TRP A 65 30.37 -11.49 4.92
C TRP A 65 30.54 -11.49 3.38
N PRO A 66 29.52 -11.98 2.64
CA PRO A 66 29.62 -12.10 1.19
C PRO A 66 29.73 -10.72 0.52
N SER A 67 30.58 -10.63 -0.50
CA SER A 67 30.57 -9.49 -1.42
C SER A 67 29.40 -9.59 -2.41
N ILE A 68 29.07 -8.48 -3.06
CA ILE A 68 28.04 -8.50 -4.12
C ILE A 68 28.41 -9.47 -5.25
N PHE A 69 29.70 -9.57 -5.57
CA PHE A 69 30.21 -10.52 -6.56
C PHE A 69 30.02 -11.98 -6.13
N ASP A 70 30.20 -12.28 -4.83
CA ASP A 70 29.95 -13.63 -4.30
C ASP A 70 28.47 -14.00 -4.42
N TYR A 71 27.58 -13.05 -4.12
CA TYR A 71 26.14 -13.24 -4.26
C TYR A 71 25.70 -13.45 -5.71
N GLU A 72 26.15 -12.59 -6.64
CA GLU A 72 25.86 -12.73 -8.07
C GLU A 72 26.35 -14.06 -8.63
N LYS A 73 27.55 -14.48 -8.23
CA LYS A 73 28.12 -15.77 -8.63
C LYS A 73 27.29 -16.95 -8.11
N LEU A 74 26.76 -16.87 -6.90
CA LEU A 74 25.91 -17.91 -6.32
C LEU A 74 24.58 -18.04 -7.06
N ILE A 75 23.93 -16.92 -7.41
CA ILE A 75 22.68 -16.91 -8.19
C ILE A 75 22.88 -17.58 -9.55
N ILE A 76 24.00 -17.30 -10.22
CA ILE A 76 24.29 -17.83 -11.56
C ILE A 76 24.69 -19.32 -11.52
N ALA A 77 25.37 -19.76 -10.45
CA ALA A 77 25.95 -21.10 -10.38
C ALA A 77 24.98 -22.21 -9.95
N ASP A 78 23.91 -21.89 -9.21
CA ASP A 78 23.07 -22.94 -8.57
C ASP A 78 21.57 -22.55 -8.61
N SER A 79 20.96 -22.67 -9.80
CA SER A 79 19.59 -22.23 -10.10
C SER A 79 18.47 -23.00 -9.35
N ASP A 80 18.80 -24.13 -8.74
CA ASP A 80 17.85 -24.98 -7.98
C ASP A 80 17.97 -24.79 -6.45
N SER A 81 18.87 -23.92 -5.97
CA SER A 81 19.15 -23.75 -4.55
C SER A 81 18.42 -22.55 -3.91
N THR A 82 17.86 -22.75 -2.71
CA THR A 82 17.33 -21.65 -1.89
C THR A 82 18.50 -20.93 -1.20
N ILE A 83 18.92 -19.80 -1.75
CA ILE A 83 19.93 -18.92 -1.14
C ILE A 83 19.23 -18.06 -0.07
N ASP A 84 19.66 -18.18 1.18
CA ASP A 84 19.18 -17.35 2.28
C ASP A 84 20.31 -16.43 2.77
N CYS A 85 20.03 -15.13 2.81
CA CYS A 85 20.99 -14.07 3.13
C CYS A 85 20.34 -13.06 4.08
N PRO A 86 20.40 -13.24 5.40
CA PRO A 86 19.84 -12.28 6.35
C PRO A 86 20.58 -10.93 6.30
N CYS A 87 19.81 -9.83 6.22
CA CYS A 87 20.36 -8.47 6.31
C CYS A 87 20.74 -8.14 7.77
N SER A 88 21.83 -7.39 7.97
CA SER A 88 22.15 -6.81 9.28
C SER A 88 21.16 -5.70 9.65
N TYR A 89 20.69 -4.95 8.66
CA TYR A 89 19.71 -3.87 8.83
C TYR A 89 18.43 -4.23 8.10
N ILE A 90 17.35 -4.37 8.88
CA ILE A 90 16.02 -4.74 8.35
C ILE A 90 15.28 -3.58 7.69
N ALA A 91 15.74 -2.35 7.89
CA ALA A 91 15.14 -1.13 7.38
C ALA A 91 16.23 -0.28 6.71
N VAL A 92 16.12 -0.10 5.40
CA VAL A 92 17.07 0.66 4.60
C VAL A 92 16.36 1.88 4.01
N GLU A 93 16.79 3.08 4.41
CA GLU A 93 16.21 4.34 3.90
C GLU A 93 16.39 4.47 2.39
N TYR A 94 15.33 4.85 1.66
CA TYR A 94 15.38 4.99 0.20
C TYR A 94 16.43 6.01 -0.25
N ARG A 95 16.66 7.09 0.50
CA ARG A 95 17.67 8.11 0.16
C ARG A 95 19.08 7.53 0.02
N SER A 96 19.36 6.36 0.61
CA SER A 96 20.67 5.73 0.53
C SER A 96 20.96 5.05 -0.81
N PHE A 97 19.92 4.70 -1.59
CA PHE A 97 20.06 3.94 -2.84
C PHE A 97 19.14 4.38 -3.98
N VAL A 98 18.23 5.33 -3.76
CA VAL A 98 17.34 5.90 -4.77
C VAL A 98 17.58 7.40 -4.86
N THR A 99 17.69 7.91 -6.10
CA THR A 99 17.71 9.34 -6.39
C THR A 99 16.59 9.67 -7.36
N THR A 100 15.83 10.72 -7.06
CA THR A 100 14.67 11.13 -7.84
C THR A 100 14.68 12.64 -7.99
N GLU A 101 14.49 13.13 -9.22
CA GLU A 101 14.35 14.56 -9.53
C GLU A 101 13.10 14.78 -10.40
N ALA A 102 12.55 16.00 -10.36
CA ALA A 102 11.39 16.40 -11.15
C ALA A 102 11.70 17.68 -11.92
N SER A 103 11.30 17.70 -13.20
CA SER A 103 11.32 18.90 -14.03
C SER A 103 9.93 19.52 -14.08
N PHE A 104 9.86 20.85 -14.08
CA PHE A 104 8.60 21.60 -14.06
C PHE A 104 8.36 22.32 -15.40
N HIS A 105 7.09 22.60 -15.70
CA HIS A 105 6.66 23.29 -16.89
C HIS A 105 7.31 24.67 -16.99
N GLN A 106 7.73 25.06 -18.20
CA GLN A 106 8.51 26.27 -18.46
C GLN A 106 7.86 27.58 -17.97
N ILE A 107 6.53 27.61 -17.79
CA ILE A 107 5.81 28.75 -17.20
C ILE A 107 6.37 29.11 -15.81
N CYS A 108 6.76 28.10 -15.01
CA CYS A 108 7.24 28.27 -13.64
C CYS A 108 8.64 28.89 -13.55
N SER A 109 9.38 28.95 -14.65
CA SER A 109 10.68 29.60 -14.77
C SER A 109 10.67 30.77 -15.76
N SER A 110 9.49 31.19 -16.23
CA SER A 110 9.33 32.25 -17.23
C SER A 110 9.19 33.63 -16.62
N ASP A 111 9.28 34.68 -17.44
CA ASP A 111 9.07 36.05 -17.00
C ASP A 111 7.63 36.31 -16.52
N PHE A 112 6.65 35.50 -16.94
CA PHE A 112 5.23 35.67 -16.60
C PHE A 112 4.88 35.37 -15.14
N VAL A 113 5.81 34.77 -14.38
CA VAL A 113 5.71 34.59 -12.93
C VAL A 113 6.69 35.48 -12.16
N SER A 114 7.39 36.38 -12.85
CA SER A 114 8.35 37.31 -12.25
C SER A 114 7.67 38.48 -11.54
N GLU A 115 8.38 39.09 -10.60
CA GLU A 115 7.94 40.32 -9.93
C GLU A 115 7.78 41.49 -10.90
N LEU A 116 8.63 41.53 -11.92
CA LEU A 116 8.57 42.57 -12.94
C LEU A 116 7.25 42.49 -13.70
N TRP A 117 6.87 41.30 -14.19
CA TRP A 117 5.60 41.12 -14.89
C TRP A 117 4.39 41.45 -14.01
N ILE A 118 4.39 41.00 -12.75
CA ILE A 118 3.30 41.29 -11.80
C ILE A 118 3.15 42.81 -11.59
N LYS A 119 4.26 43.52 -11.41
CA LYS A 119 4.26 44.97 -11.20
C LYS A 119 3.76 45.73 -12.43
N GLN A 120 4.17 45.31 -13.62
CA GLN A 120 3.76 45.98 -14.87
C GLN A 120 2.30 45.72 -15.24
N THR A 121 1.75 44.58 -14.86
CA THR A 121 0.35 44.22 -15.13
C THR A 121 -0.61 44.70 -14.04
N TYR A 122 -0.13 45.42 -13.02
CA TYR A 122 -0.97 45.98 -11.96
C TYR A 122 -1.58 47.32 -12.39
N PRO A 123 -2.91 47.43 -12.51
CA PRO A 123 -3.55 48.66 -12.95
C PRO A 123 -3.59 49.72 -11.83
N THR A 124 -3.30 50.98 -12.17
CA THR A 124 -3.30 52.10 -11.21
C THR A 124 -4.69 52.67 -10.90
N ASN A 125 -5.71 52.38 -11.73
CA ASN A 125 -7.07 52.96 -11.65
C ASN A 125 -8.19 51.89 -11.73
N LEU A 126 -8.18 50.91 -10.82
CA LEU A 126 -9.12 49.79 -10.79
C LEU A 126 -10.61 50.19 -10.83
N SER A 127 -10.97 51.33 -10.23
CA SER A 127 -12.36 51.80 -10.13
C SER A 127 -13.01 52.19 -11.46
N TYR A 128 -12.21 52.50 -12.48
CA TYR A 128 -12.69 52.92 -13.81
C TYR A 128 -12.67 51.78 -14.84
N ILE A 129 -12.06 50.64 -14.49
CA ILE A 129 -11.93 49.49 -15.38
C ILE A 129 -13.13 48.58 -15.17
N TYR A 130 -13.80 48.21 -16.27
CA TYR A 130 -14.92 47.25 -16.24
C TYR A 130 -14.52 45.96 -15.49
N PRO A 131 -15.36 45.40 -14.59
CA PRO A 131 -15.01 44.23 -13.79
C PRO A 131 -14.51 43.00 -14.58
N MET A 132 -14.96 42.82 -15.82
CA MET A 132 -14.55 41.71 -16.69
C MET A 132 -13.45 42.06 -17.70
N ASP A 133 -12.89 43.26 -17.63
CA ASP A 133 -11.72 43.58 -18.41
C ASP A 133 -10.49 42.83 -17.86
N ILE A 134 -9.76 42.14 -18.73
CA ILE A 134 -8.60 41.33 -18.32
C ILE A 134 -7.52 42.13 -17.59
N ARG A 135 -7.40 43.44 -17.86
CA ARG A 135 -6.44 44.33 -17.19
C ARG A 135 -6.66 44.38 -15.69
N ARG A 136 -7.89 44.13 -15.23
CA ARG A 136 -8.26 44.08 -13.82
C ARG A 136 -7.71 42.85 -13.11
N SER A 137 -7.62 41.73 -13.82
CA SER A 137 -7.27 40.41 -13.26
C SER A 137 -5.87 39.90 -13.63
N LEU A 138 -5.20 40.52 -14.60
CA LEU A 138 -3.94 40.04 -15.17
C LEU A 138 -2.81 39.93 -14.13
N SER A 139 -2.63 40.93 -13.27
CA SER A 139 -1.64 40.86 -12.18
C SER A 139 -1.97 39.77 -11.16
N ALA A 140 -3.25 39.55 -10.86
CA ALA A 140 -3.66 38.45 -9.99
C ALA A 140 -3.41 37.08 -10.64
N TYR A 141 -3.57 36.95 -11.97
CA TYR A 141 -3.26 35.72 -12.69
C TYR A 141 -1.76 35.39 -12.59
N ALA A 142 -0.91 36.39 -12.76
CA ALA A 142 0.53 36.22 -12.60
C ALA A 142 0.92 35.83 -11.15
N GLN A 143 0.31 36.47 -10.15
CA GLN A 143 0.55 36.13 -8.74
C GLN A 143 0.08 34.71 -8.40
N LEU A 144 -1.08 34.30 -8.90
CA LEU A 144 -1.62 32.96 -8.70
C LEU A 144 -0.75 31.91 -9.41
N LEU A 145 -0.34 32.14 -10.66
CA LEU A 145 0.59 31.25 -11.38
C LEU A 145 1.91 31.10 -10.63
N ARG A 146 2.51 32.21 -10.17
CA ARG A 146 3.73 32.19 -9.35
C ARG A 146 3.52 31.35 -8.09
N SER A 147 2.42 31.58 -7.38
CA SER A 147 2.10 30.87 -6.14
C SER A 147 1.89 29.37 -6.38
N PHE A 148 1.17 29.00 -7.44
CA PHE A 148 0.96 27.60 -7.80
C PHE A 148 2.25 26.89 -8.20
N CYS A 149 3.12 27.55 -8.97
CA CYS A 149 4.43 27.01 -9.31
C CYS A 149 5.31 26.78 -8.07
N LEU A 150 5.40 27.78 -7.18
CA LEU A 150 6.18 27.67 -5.95
C LEU A 150 5.64 26.57 -5.02
N LEU A 151 4.33 26.52 -4.81
CA LEU A 151 3.70 25.51 -3.95
C LEU A 151 3.85 24.11 -4.54
N SER A 152 3.72 23.95 -5.85
CA SER A 152 3.92 22.68 -6.54
C SER A 152 5.35 22.17 -6.34
N GLN A 153 6.35 23.05 -6.50
CA GLN A 153 7.76 22.73 -6.25
C GLN A 153 7.99 22.30 -4.81
N VAL A 154 7.53 23.09 -3.83
CA VAL A 154 7.70 22.78 -2.41
C VAL A 154 7.07 21.43 -2.06
N ILE A 155 5.85 21.15 -2.51
CA ILE A 155 5.17 19.88 -2.22
C ILE A 155 5.91 18.71 -2.84
N VAL A 156 6.38 18.84 -4.07
CA VAL A 156 7.15 17.80 -4.74
C VAL A 156 8.46 17.53 -3.99
N TYR A 157 9.19 18.57 -3.60
CA TYR A 157 10.42 18.41 -2.83
C TYR A 157 10.18 17.79 -1.45
N ASP A 158 9.16 18.25 -0.72
CA ASP A 158 8.80 17.68 0.58
C ASP A 158 8.38 16.21 0.47
N SER A 159 7.63 15.85 -0.57
CA SER A 159 7.27 14.46 -0.88
C SER A 159 8.50 13.61 -1.17
N MET A 160 9.48 14.11 -1.93
CA MET A 160 10.74 13.41 -2.18
C MET A 160 11.58 13.25 -0.91
N VAL A 161 11.63 14.26 -0.04
CA VAL A 161 12.34 14.18 1.24
C VAL A 161 11.69 13.14 2.15
N LYS A 162 10.35 13.15 2.25
CA LYS A 162 9.59 12.14 3.01
C LYS A 162 9.83 10.74 2.46
N PHE A 163 9.75 10.56 1.14
CA PHE A 163 10.08 9.30 0.48
C PHE A 163 11.50 8.84 0.83
N GLY A 164 12.50 9.71 0.68
CA GLY A 164 13.89 9.41 0.98
C GLY A 164 14.13 8.99 2.43
N SER A 165 13.39 9.58 3.37
CA SER A 165 13.42 9.21 4.80
C SER A 165 12.65 7.92 5.12
N SER A 166 11.73 7.50 4.25
CA SER A 166 11.04 6.22 4.42
C SER A 166 11.99 5.06 4.12
N SER A 167 11.74 3.91 4.78
CA SER A 167 12.61 2.74 4.70
C SER A 167 11.98 1.60 3.94
N LEU A 168 12.77 0.99 3.07
CA LEU A 168 12.53 -0.34 2.51
C LEU A 168 12.77 -1.39 3.60
N ILE A 169 11.75 -2.17 3.95
CA ILE A 169 11.84 -3.22 4.97
C ILE A 169 12.20 -4.56 4.34
N ALA A 170 13.40 -5.05 4.61
CA ALA A 170 13.93 -6.29 4.08
C ALA A 170 14.72 -7.03 5.17
N ALA A 171 14.14 -8.12 5.71
CA ALA A 171 14.84 -8.97 6.68
C ALA A 171 15.92 -9.85 6.03
N ARG A 172 15.79 -10.09 4.72
CA ARG A 172 16.69 -10.88 3.89
C ARG A 172 17.02 -10.08 2.63
N LEU A 173 18.18 -10.33 2.05
CA LEU A 173 18.64 -9.65 0.85
C LEU A 173 17.66 -9.93 -0.30
N MET A 174 17.11 -8.85 -0.85
CA MET A 174 16.19 -8.90 -1.99
C MET A 174 16.97 -8.93 -3.30
N SER A 175 16.44 -9.61 -4.32
CA SER A 175 17.00 -9.54 -5.67
C SER A 175 16.87 -8.12 -6.24
N GLU A 176 17.76 -7.75 -7.17
CA GLU A 176 17.72 -6.46 -7.85
C GLU A 176 16.35 -6.18 -8.48
N SER A 177 15.78 -7.16 -9.19
CA SER A 177 14.44 -7.04 -9.78
C SER A 177 13.36 -6.73 -8.73
N SER A 178 13.43 -7.34 -7.55
CA SER A 178 12.45 -7.13 -6.48
C SER A 178 12.57 -5.74 -5.87
N VAL A 179 13.81 -5.25 -5.69
CA VAL A 179 14.06 -3.87 -5.24
C VAL A 179 13.51 -2.87 -6.25
N HIS A 180 13.76 -3.08 -7.54
CA HIS A 180 13.22 -2.21 -8.60
C HIS A 180 11.69 -2.14 -8.58
N ILE A 181 11.01 -3.28 -8.48
CA ILE A 181 9.54 -3.32 -8.39
C ILE A 181 9.07 -2.55 -7.16
N GLN A 182 9.66 -2.80 -5.99
CA GLN A 182 9.23 -2.16 -4.75
C GLN A 182 9.46 -0.65 -4.72
N VAL A 183 10.59 -0.19 -5.27
CA VAL A 183 10.86 1.25 -5.42
C VAL A 183 9.86 1.89 -6.38
N ASN A 184 9.60 1.28 -7.53
CA ASN A 184 8.68 1.82 -8.52
C ASN A 184 7.24 1.89 -7.99
N SER A 185 6.73 0.81 -7.36
CA SER A 185 5.41 0.82 -6.69
C SER A 185 5.31 1.93 -5.64
N SER A 186 6.36 2.12 -4.83
CA SER A 186 6.38 3.17 -3.80
C SER A 186 6.43 4.58 -4.40
N LEU A 187 7.18 4.78 -5.48
CA LEU A 187 7.27 6.06 -6.19
C LEU A 187 5.97 6.39 -6.91
N GLU A 188 5.32 5.44 -7.58
CA GLU A 188 4.04 5.65 -8.27
C GLU A 188 2.97 6.17 -7.31
N LEU A 189 2.88 5.64 -6.08
CA LEU A 189 1.96 6.13 -5.05
C LEU A 189 2.25 7.60 -4.67
N ILE A 190 3.53 7.98 -4.62
CA ILE A 190 3.96 9.34 -4.25
C ILE A 190 3.72 10.33 -5.37
N GLN A 191 4.03 9.93 -6.60
CA GLN A 191 3.95 10.76 -7.80
C GLN A 191 2.50 10.99 -8.24
N SER A 192 1.63 9.98 -8.16
CA SER A 192 0.28 10.02 -8.74
C SER A 192 -0.83 10.42 -7.76
N THR A 193 -0.68 10.09 -6.48
CA THR A 193 -1.84 10.06 -5.57
C THR A 193 -1.62 10.91 -4.32
N SER A 194 -0.50 10.74 -3.60
CA SER A 194 -0.29 11.45 -2.33
C SER A 194 0.18 12.90 -2.49
N SER A 195 1.06 13.21 -3.45
CA SER A 195 1.51 14.60 -3.68
C SER A 195 0.39 15.48 -4.24
N ILE A 196 -0.36 14.93 -5.20
CA ILE A 196 -1.50 15.63 -5.83
C ILE A 196 -2.61 15.86 -4.81
N SER A 197 -2.96 14.87 -3.99
CA SER A 197 -3.97 15.03 -2.93
C SER A 197 -3.57 16.07 -1.88
N SER A 198 -2.30 16.10 -1.49
CA SER A 198 -1.76 17.07 -0.52
C SER A 198 -1.86 18.52 -1.01
N PHE A 199 -1.92 18.73 -2.33
CA PHE A 199 -2.11 20.05 -2.93
C PHE A 199 -3.58 20.38 -3.24
N LEU A 200 -4.30 19.46 -3.89
CA LEU A 200 -5.65 19.74 -4.38
C LEU A 200 -6.67 19.88 -3.25
N LEU A 201 -6.49 19.17 -2.14
CA LEU A 201 -7.46 19.25 -1.04
C LEU A 201 -7.45 20.63 -0.35
N PRO A 202 -6.29 21.21 0.03
CA PRO A 202 -6.24 22.60 0.47
C PRO A 202 -6.75 23.59 -0.57
N LEU A 203 -6.42 23.41 -1.85
CA LEU A 203 -6.90 24.29 -2.92
C LEU A 203 -8.44 24.25 -3.03
N LEU A 204 -9.04 23.06 -3.02
CA LEU A 204 -10.49 22.88 -3.02
C LEU A 204 -11.13 23.49 -1.77
N ALA A 205 -10.49 23.34 -0.62
CA ALA A 205 -10.94 23.96 0.61
C ALA A 205 -10.93 25.49 0.50
N ILE A 206 -9.86 26.10 -0.03
CA ILE A 206 -9.78 27.55 -0.28
C ILE A 206 -10.87 28.01 -1.24
N ARG A 207 -11.02 27.35 -2.40
CA ARG A 207 -12.02 27.70 -3.42
C ARG A 207 -13.43 27.67 -2.84
N ARG A 208 -13.80 26.57 -2.18
CA ARG A 208 -15.14 26.39 -1.62
C ARG A 208 -15.41 27.27 -0.41
N THR A 209 -14.43 27.49 0.46
CA THR A 209 -14.59 28.40 1.61
C THR A 209 -14.67 29.85 1.17
N THR A 210 -13.90 30.26 0.15
CA THR A 210 -14.01 31.60 -0.45
C THR A 210 -15.42 31.85 -0.98
N PHE A 211 -15.99 30.86 -1.67
CA PHE A 211 -17.37 30.93 -2.15
C PHE A 211 -18.40 30.90 -1.02
N GLY A 212 -18.33 29.93 -0.11
CA GLY A 212 -19.29 29.76 0.98
C GLY A 212 -19.31 30.91 1.98
N ASN A 213 -18.18 31.62 2.17
CA ASN A 213 -18.12 32.84 2.97
C ASN A 213 -18.48 34.11 2.17
N GLN A 214 -18.70 33.99 0.85
CA GLN A 214 -18.93 35.09 -0.07
C GLN A 214 -17.88 36.21 0.11
N LEU A 215 -16.61 35.82 0.11
CA LEU A 215 -15.50 36.77 0.32
C LEU A 215 -15.42 37.76 -0.84
N VAL A 216 -15.27 39.04 -0.52
CA VAL A 216 -15.17 40.12 -1.51
C VAL A 216 -13.77 40.12 -2.11
N SER A 217 -13.69 39.99 -3.44
CA SER A 217 -12.43 40.14 -4.17
C SER A 217 -11.93 41.57 -4.02
N GLY A 218 -10.66 41.76 -3.66
CA GLY A 218 -10.02 43.09 -3.68
C GLY A 218 -9.99 43.71 -5.09
N LEU A 219 -10.17 42.90 -6.13
CA LEU A 219 -10.34 43.37 -7.49
C LEU A 219 -11.78 43.79 -7.80
N GLY A 220 -12.78 43.55 -6.96
CA GLY A 220 -14.18 43.90 -7.22
C GLY A 220 -14.81 43.17 -8.43
N THR A 221 -14.32 41.96 -8.75
CA THR A 221 -14.78 41.10 -9.85
C THR A 221 -16.03 40.31 -9.48
N ASN A 222 -16.26 40.03 -8.20
CA ASN A 222 -17.44 39.32 -7.71
C ASN A 222 -18.48 40.23 -7.04
N PHE A 223 -18.02 41.24 -6.28
CA PHE A 223 -18.88 42.24 -5.65
C PHE A 223 -18.28 43.63 -5.82
N TYR A 224 -19.11 44.65 -5.83
CA TYR A 224 -18.70 46.04 -5.81
C TYR A 224 -19.48 46.84 -4.77
N ALA A 225 -18.91 47.95 -4.32
CA ALA A 225 -19.57 48.86 -3.39
C ALA A 225 -20.43 49.87 -4.17
N GLU A 226 -21.68 50.04 -3.75
CA GLU A 226 -22.59 51.07 -4.26
C GLU A 226 -23.19 51.89 -3.10
N SER A 227 -23.54 53.14 -3.40
CA SER A 227 -24.26 54.02 -2.49
C SER A 227 -25.77 53.93 -2.76
N GLN A 228 -26.54 53.44 -1.80
CA GLN A 228 -28.00 53.36 -1.90
C GLN A 228 -28.70 54.34 -0.95
N TYR A 229 -29.82 54.90 -1.41
CA TYR A 229 -30.65 55.82 -0.63
C TYR A 229 -31.78 55.05 0.08
N LEU A 230 -31.75 55.00 1.41
CA LEU A 230 -32.68 54.21 2.23
C LEU A 230 -33.73 55.07 2.96
N GLY A 231 -34.05 56.26 2.43
CA GLY A 231 -35.05 57.17 2.98
C GLY A 231 -34.55 58.04 4.15
N SER A 232 -33.55 57.59 4.92
CA SER A 232 -32.92 58.34 6.03
C SER A 232 -31.48 58.82 5.74
N GLY A 233 -30.94 58.52 4.55
CA GLY A 233 -29.60 58.89 4.11
C GLY A 233 -29.03 57.94 3.06
N TYR A 234 -27.78 58.16 2.66
CA TYR A 234 -27.01 57.25 1.81
C TYR A 234 -26.24 56.24 2.67
N GLN A 235 -26.32 54.96 2.32
CA GLN A 235 -25.52 53.90 2.94
C GLN A 235 -24.73 53.15 1.87
N GLY A 236 -23.51 52.74 2.23
CA GLY A 236 -22.70 51.88 1.39
C GLY A 236 -23.17 50.43 1.52
N VAL A 237 -23.47 49.80 0.40
CA VAL A 237 -23.85 48.39 0.30
C VAL A 237 -22.93 47.66 -0.65
N MET A 238 -22.74 46.36 -0.43
CA MET A 238 -22.05 45.50 -1.37
C MET A 238 -23.09 44.86 -2.30
N ILE A 239 -22.86 44.95 -3.60
CA ILE A 239 -23.74 44.41 -4.63
C ILE A 239 -23.00 43.34 -5.40
N ASP A 240 -23.68 42.23 -5.68
CA ASP A 240 -23.15 41.16 -6.50
C ASP A 240 -23.06 41.60 -7.96
N ASN A 241 -21.91 41.33 -8.57
CA ASN A 241 -21.81 41.48 -10.01
C ASN A 241 -22.58 40.37 -10.71
N ALA A 242 -23.16 40.72 -11.85
CA ALA A 242 -23.90 39.81 -12.69
C ALA A 242 -23.50 40.00 -14.16
N TYR A 243 -23.32 38.89 -14.87
CA TYR A 243 -22.74 38.88 -16.21
C TYR A 243 -23.56 38.03 -17.16
N ILE A 244 -23.64 38.42 -18.43
CA ILE A 244 -24.31 37.63 -19.46
C ILE A 244 -23.23 37.19 -20.45
N ASP A 245 -23.19 35.91 -20.76
CA ASP A 245 -22.33 35.38 -21.82
C ASP A 245 -22.93 35.73 -23.18
N ASP A 246 -22.09 36.07 -24.16
CA ASP A 246 -22.51 36.53 -25.49
C ASP A 246 -23.42 35.52 -26.22
N ASN A 247 -23.36 34.25 -25.82
CA ASN A 247 -24.17 33.15 -26.37
C ASN A 247 -25.34 32.70 -25.46
N SER A 248 -25.55 33.33 -24.29
CA SER A 248 -26.54 32.92 -23.29
C SER A 248 -27.57 34.01 -23.00
N THR A 249 -28.84 33.62 -22.83
CA THR A 249 -29.88 34.50 -22.28
C THR A 249 -29.92 34.51 -20.75
N VAL A 250 -29.10 33.67 -20.11
CA VAL A 250 -29.06 33.51 -18.64
C VAL A 250 -28.02 34.45 -18.05
N GLN A 251 -28.48 35.34 -17.16
CA GLN A 251 -27.64 36.22 -16.37
C GLN A 251 -26.99 35.43 -15.22
N CYS A 252 -25.66 35.44 -15.19
CA CYS A 252 -24.83 34.73 -14.21
C CYS A 252 -24.50 35.66 -13.05
N PHE A 253 -25.05 35.39 -11.87
CA PHE A 253 -24.82 36.16 -10.65
C PHE A 253 -23.65 35.57 -9.86
N CYS A 254 -22.68 36.40 -9.49
CA CYS A 254 -21.52 35.93 -8.73
C CYS A 254 -21.84 35.44 -7.33
N ARG A 255 -22.98 35.81 -6.75
CA ARG A 255 -23.44 35.23 -5.49
C ARG A 255 -23.75 33.74 -5.62
N ASP A 256 -24.31 33.35 -6.77
CA ASP A 256 -24.99 32.07 -6.93
C ASP A 256 -24.16 31.08 -7.77
N TRP A 257 -23.35 31.54 -8.76
CA TRP A 257 -22.69 30.70 -9.77
C TRP A 257 -21.19 31.00 -9.97
N THR A 258 -20.42 31.27 -8.91
CA THR A 258 -19.02 31.79 -9.02
C THR A 258 -18.07 31.02 -9.95
N SER A 259 -18.08 29.69 -9.93
CA SER A 259 -17.15 28.87 -10.73
C SER A 259 -17.63 28.62 -12.17
N GLN A 260 -18.89 28.89 -12.45
CA GLN A 260 -19.52 28.67 -13.76
C GLN A 260 -19.72 30.00 -14.53
N CYS A 261 -19.66 31.14 -13.85
CA CYS A 261 -19.66 32.47 -14.46
C CYS A 261 -18.29 32.81 -15.06
N LEU A 262 -18.02 32.34 -16.27
CA LEU A 262 -16.77 32.57 -16.99
C LEU A 262 -17.04 33.14 -18.39
N LEU A 263 -16.35 34.23 -18.73
CA LEU A 263 -16.36 34.85 -20.05
C LEU A 263 -14.99 34.72 -20.72
N SER A 264 -14.95 34.82 -22.04
CA SER A 264 -13.69 34.98 -22.76
C SER A 264 -13.06 36.32 -22.39
N ALA A 265 -11.78 36.28 -22.01
CA ALA A 265 -11.07 37.48 -21.60
C ALA A 265 -10.95 38.46 -22.77
N ALA A 266 -11.25 39.72 -22.50
CA ALA A 266 -11.12 40.78 -23.49
C ALA A 266 -10.61 42.07 -22.84
N ILE A 267 -10.06 42.93 -23.70
CA ILE A 267 -9.73 44.32 -23.37
C ILE A 267 -10.81 45.21 -23.97
N TYR A 268 -11.41 46.08 -23.17
CA TYR A 268 -12.47 47.00 -23.59
C TYR A 268 -11.91 48.43 -23.76
N GLU A 269 -12.29 49.14 -24.82
CA GLU A 269 -11.74 50.47 -25.14
C GLU A 269 -12.18 51.60 -24.17
N TRP A 270 -13.27 51.44 -23.41
CA TRP A 270 -13.82 52.51 -22.56
C TRP A 270 -13.46 52.33 -21.07
N GLU A 271 -12.83 53.35 -20.48
CA GLU A 271 -12.58 53.51 -19.03
C GLU A 271 -13.77 54.18 -18.31
N ILE A 272 -15.01 53.80 -18.65
CA ILE A 272 -16.20 54.33 -17.96
C ILE A 272 -16.68 53.25 -16.98
N PRO A 273 -16.93 53.58 -15.70
CA PRO A 273 -17.55 52.67 -14.76
C PRO A 273 -19.00 52.44 -15.23
N ILE A 274 -19.23 51.38 -16.00
CA ILE A 274 -20.58 50.97 -16.40
C ILE A 274 -21.23 50.32 -15.17
N LEU A 275 -21.64 51.17 -14.22
CA LEU A 275 -22.68 50.84 -13.27
C LEU A 275 -23.98 50.76 -14.07
N HIS A 276 -24.47 49.55 -14.28
CA HIS A 276 -25.80 49.24 -14.80
C HIS A 276 -26.22 49.93 -16.12
N THR A 277 -25.76 49.43 -17.27
CA THR A 277 -26.61 49.39 -18.48
C THR A 277 -26.02 48.46 -19.54
N ASN A 278 -26.83 47.49 -19.99
CA ASN A 278 -26.84 46.85 -21.30
C ASN A 278 -25.47 46.63 -22.00
N ILE A 279 -25.01 45.36 -22.04
CA ILE A 279 -23.82 44.88 -22.79
C ILE A 279 -23.82 45.31 -24.26
N ASN A 280 -24.99 45.65 -24.81
CA ASN A 280 -25.21 46.15 -26.17
C ASN A 280 -24.43 47.44 -26.55
N TYR A 281 -23.76 48.12 -25.61
CA TYR A 281 -22.93 49.30 -25.89
C TYR A 281 -21.41 49.02 -25.90
N LEU A 282 -20.97 47.80 -25.60
CA LEU A 282 -19.55 47.40 -25.63
C LEU A 282 -19.18 46.86 -27.02
N THR A 283 -19.01 47.72 -28.02
CA THR A 283 -18.80 47.31 -29.42
C THR A 283 -17.34 47.12 -29.84
N ASN A 284 -16.38 47.66 -29.08
CA ASN A 284 -14.94 47.53 -29.39
C ASN A 284 -14.19 46.83 -28.25
N PHE A 285 -13.81 45.58 -28.49
CA PHE A 285 -12.95 44.82 -27.60
C PHE A 285 -11.98 43.90 -28.36
N SER A 286 -10.87 43.56 -27.73
CA SER A 286 -9.89 42.59 -28.25
C SER A 286 -9.84 41.36 -27.36
N TYR A 287 -10.23 40.19 -27.90
CA TYR A 287 -10.16 38.93 -27.19
C TYR A 287 -8.72 38.47 -26.95
N ILE A 288 -8.48 37.92 -25.77
CA ILE A 288 -7.24 37.24 -25.41
C ILE A 288 -7.47 35.73 -25.55
N ILE A 289 -6.83 35.13 -26.55
CA ILE A 289 -6.96 33.71 -26.85
C ILE A 289 -6.58 32.85 -25.62
N GLY A 290 -7.36 31.80 -25.38
CA GLY A 290 -7.14 30.85 -24.29
C GLY A 290 -7.40 31.42 -22.89
N THR A 291 -7.66 32.72 -22.73
CA THR A 291 -7.81 33.34 -21.39
C THR A 291 -9.28 33.57 -21.07
N LYS A 292 -9.65 33.32 -19.80
CA LYS A 292 -10.99 33.52 -19.25
C LYS A 292 -10.98 34.58 -18.15
N VAL A 293 -12.12 35.18 -17.89
CA VAL A 293 -12.39 36.13 -16.79
C VAL A 293 -13.72 35.76 -16.12
N GLY A 294 -13.90 36.13 -14.86
CA GLY A 294 -15.03 35.64 -14.06
C GLY A 294 -15.00 36.16 -12.63
N CYS A 295 -15.95 35.70 -11.82
CA CYS A 295 -16.20 36.25 -10.49
C CYS A 295 -14.95 36.24 -9.60
N LEU A 296 -14.20 35.14 -9.61
CA LEU A 296 -12.98 34.98 -8.83
C LEU A 296 -11.79 34.72 -9.77
N PRO A 297 -10.67 35.45 -9.62
CA PRO A 297 -9.51 35.28 -10.48
C PRO A 297 -8.96 33.85 -10.50
N ILE A 298 -9.08 33.13 -9.38
CA ILE A 298 -8.64 31.74 -9.27
C ILE A 298 -9.44 30.80 -10.18
N GLU A 299 -10.76 30.92 -10.22
CA GLU A 299 -11.62 30.08 -11.07
C GLU A 299 -11.34 30.35 -12.55
N SER A 300 -11.23 31.63 -12.90
CA SER A 300 -10.98 32.07 -14.27
C SER A 300 -9.59 31.69 -14.77
N LEU A 301 -8.56 31.79 -13.92
CA LEU A 301 -7.22 31.34 -14.26
C LEU A 301 -7.21 29.83 -14.49
N LEU A 302 -7.82 29.04 -13.59
CA LEU A 302 -7.83 27.58 -13.70
C LEU A 302 -8.51 27.10 -14.99
N SER A 303 -9.58 27.78 -15.42
CA SER A 303 -10.24 27.49 -16.70
C SER A 303 -9.54 28.08 -17.94
N SER A 304 -8.51 28.92 -17.76
CA SER A 304 -7.71 29.47 -18.86
C SER A 304 -6.65 28.47 -19.33
N THR A 305 -6.16 28.62 -20.55
CA THR A 305 -5.02 27.90 -21.15
C THR A 305 -3.81 28.82 -21.25
N LEU A 306 -2.65 28.26 -21.62
CA LEU A 306 -1.42 29.03 -21.82
C LEU A 306 -1.23 29.55 -23.25
N GLU A 307 -2.21 29.41 -24.14
CA GLU A 307 -2.11 29.73 -25.58
C GLU A 307 -1.55 31.14 -25.86
N CYS A 308 -2.03 32.16 -25.13
CA CYS A 308 -1.55 33.52 -25.30
C CYS A 308 -0.05 33.67 -24.99
N TYR A 309 0.46 32.92 -23.99
CA TYR A 309 1.85 33.02 -23.55
C TYR A 309 2.85 32.40 -24.53
N PHE A 310 2.39 31.58 -25.48
CA PHE A 310 3.18 31.06 -26.60
C PHE A 310 3.08 31.93 -27.86
N ASN A 311 2.26 32.98 -27.85
CA ASN A 311 1.98 33.82 -29.01
C ASN A 311 2.51 35.24 -28.80
N GLU A 312 3.55 35.61 -29.54
CA GLU A 312 4.20 36.93 -29.44
C GLU A 312 3.22 38.09 -29.68
N ASN A 313 2.29 37.95 -30.63
CA ASN A 313 1.30 38.99 -30.91
C ASN A 313 0.33 39.17 -29.73
N CYS A 314 -0.06 38.08 -29.07
CA CYS A 314 -0.92 38.13 -27.88
C CYS A 314 -0.23 38.85 -26.73
N ILE A 315 1.06 38.55 -26.47
CA ILE A 315 1.85 39.24 -25.45
C ILE A 315 2.01 40.73 -25.78
N ARG A 316 2.25 41.08 -27.04
CA ARG A 316 2.31 42.49 -27.48
C ARG A 316 1.01 43.25 -27.22
N VAL A 317 -0.14 42.60 -27.40
CA VAL A 317 -1.45 43.19 -27.06
C VAL A 317 -1.54 43.47 -25.55
N LEU A 318 -1.11 42.54 -24.70
CA LEU A 318 -1.08 42.74 -23.25
C LEU A 318 -0.12 43.88 -22.83
N LEU A 319 1.05 43.99 -23.48
CA LEU A 319 2.10 44.97 -23.15
C LEU A 319 1.82 46.39 -23.62
N LYS A 320 1.09 46.57 -24.73
CA LYS A 320 0.70 47.89 -25.24
C LYS A 320 -0.14 48.68 -24.23
N ILE A 321 -0.75 47.97 -23.29
CA ILE A 321 -1.78 48.45 -22.39
C ILE A 321 -1.23 48.78 -21.00
N SER A 322 -0.16 48.11 -20.58
CA SER A 322 0.55 48.41 -19.33
C SER A 322 1.45 49.65 -19.43
N ASN A 323 1.42 50.40 -20.54
CA ASN A 323 2.35 51.50 -20.84
C ASN A 323 3.84 51.08 -20.74
N THR A 324 4.15 49.81 -21.03
CA THR A 324 5.49 49.22 -20.86
C THR A 324 6.07 48.74 -22.18
N SER A 325 5.89 49.54 -23.23
CA SER A 325 6.34 49.26 -24.60
C SER A 325 7.85 48.97 -24.71
N ASP A 326 8.64 49.39 -23.71
CA ASP A 326 10.10 49.31 -23.71
C ASP A 326 10.67 48.05 -23.03
N LEU A 327 9.83 47.20 -22.42
CA LEU A 327 10.25 45.96 -21.76
C LEU A 327 10.02 44.74 -22.65
N LEU A 328 11.08 43.96 -22.89
CA LEU A 328 11.02 42.74 -23.69
C LEU A 328 10.65 41.54 -22.81
N PHE A 329 9.39 41.10 -22.88
CA PHE A 329 8.96 39.82 -22.31
C PHE A 329 8.92 38.78 -23.42
N LEU A 330 9.62 37.66 -23.22
CA LEU A 330 9.74 36.62 -24.24
C LEU A 330 8.55 35.63 -24.16
N PRO A 331 7.97 35.23 -25.31
CA PRO A 331 7.00 34.15 -25.33
C PRO A 331 7.63 32.85 -24.84
N LEU A 332 6.78 31.97 -24.29
CA LEU A 332 7.15 30.59 -23.98
C LEU A 332 7.60 29.87 -25.26
N ASN A 333 8.57 28.97 -25.11
CA ASN A 333 9.18 28.29 -26.24
C ASN A 333 8.39 27.03 -26.62
N GLN A 334 7.79 27.03 -27.82
CA GLN A 334 7.05 25.91 -28.37
C GLN A 334 7.93 24.70 -28.72
N THR A 335 9.25 24.87 -28.87
CA THR A 335 10.16 23.78 -29.23
C THR A 335 10.60 22.93 -28.03
N ILE A 336 10.37 23.40 -26.79
CA ILE A 336 10.62 22.60 -25.60
C ILE A 336 9.52 21.55 -25.49
N GLN A 337 9.92 20.28 -25.47
CA GLN A 337 8.96 19.17 -25.37
C GLN A 337 8.21 19.27 -24.04
N SER A 338 6.90 19.43 -24.12
CA SER A 338 5.99 19.37 -22.97
C SER A 338 5.07 18.16 -23.13
N ARG A 339 4.73 17.54 -22.00
CA ARG A 339 3.70 16.49 -21.96
C ARG A 339 2.28 17.06 -22.06
N PHE A 340 2.11 18.37 -21.86
CA PHE A 340 0.83 19.05 -21.91
C PHE A 340 0.62 19.67 -23.30
N ASN A 341 -0.64 19.67 -23.76
CA ASN A 341 -0.99 20.41 -24.96
C ASN A 341 -1.04 21.91 -24.63
N ILE A 342 -0.73 22.77 -25.60
CA ILE A 342 -0.83 24.24 -25.46
C ILE A 342 -2.27 24.65 -25.08
N SER A 343 -3.28 23.93 -25.59
CA SER A 343 -4.70 24.14 -25.27
C SER A 343 -5.15 23.46 -23.97
N SER A 344 -4.26 22.85 -23.20
CA SER A 344 -4.60 22.32 -21.88
C SER A 344 -4.86 23.47 -20.91
N THR A 345 -5.88 23.33 -20.07
CA THR A 345 -6.19 24.33 -19.04
C THR A 345 -5.13 24.33 -17.95
N ILE A 346 -4.96 25.48 -17.30
CA ILE A 346 -4.06 25.63 -16.15
C ILE A 346 -4.49 24.70 -15.02
N GLU A 347 -5.78 24.40 -14.86
CA GLU A 347 -6.25 23.37 -13.93
C GLU A 347 -5.67 21.98 -14.23
N ILE A 348 -5.56 21.59 -15.51
CA ILE A 348 -4.94 20.31 -15.89
C ILE A 348 -3.45 20.31 -15.54
N LEU A 349 -2.73 21.39 -15.83
CA LEU A 349 -1.31 21.52 -15.48
C LEU A 349 -1.14 21.45 -13.95
N LEU A 350 -1.97 22.16 -13.21
CA LEU A 350 -1.93 22.24 -11.75
C LEU A 350 -2.34 20.93 -11.07
N ASN A 351 -3.32 20.20 -11.60
CA ASN A 351 -3.68 18.85 -11.15
C ASN A 351 -2.54 17.84 -11.28
N ASN A 352 -1.51 18.20 -12.07
CA ASN A 352 -0.27 17.45 -12.23
C ASN A 352 0.95 18.20 -11.65
N LEU A 353 0.72 19.19 -10.77
CA LEU A 353 1.73 20.00 -10.09
C LEU A 353 2.75 20.66 -11.05
N PHE A 354 2.32 20.96 -12.28
CA PHE A 354 3.19 21.44 -13.37
C PHE A 354 4.38 20.54 -13.68
N ILE A 355 4.36 19.26 -13.32
CA ILE A 355 5.49 18.35 -13.57
C ILE A 355 5.50 17.90 -15.02
N GLU A 356 6.66 18.02 -15.67
CA GLU A 356 6.92 17.54 -17.03
C GLU A 356 7.44 16.09 -17.00
N THR A 357 8.53 15.86 -16.27
CA THR A 357 9.14 14.52 -16.17
C THR A 357 9.68 14.25 -14.77
N TRP A 358 9.71 12.96 -14.42
CA TRP A 358 10.42 12.44 -13.26
C TRP A 358 11.63 11.65 -13.75
N THR A 359 12.78 11.89 -13.15
CA THR A 359 14.01 11.12 -13.42
C THR A 359 14.41 10.38 -12.15
N THR A 360 14.32 9.05 -12.19
CA THR A 360 14.65 8.16 -11.07
C THR A 360 15.85 7.31 -11.42
N SER A 361 16.81 7.19 -10.52
CA SER A 361 17.88 6.20 -10.60
C SER A 361 17.98 5.38 -9.32
N ILE A 362 18.15 4.07 -9.47
CA ILE A 362 18.23 3.09 -8.39
C ILE A 362 19.61 2.47 -8.44
N ASN A 363 20.32 2.47 -7.30
CA ASN A 363 21.65 1.91 -7.16
C ASN A 363 21.60 0.67 -6.25
N TYR A 364 21.49 -0.51 -6.88
CA TYR A 364 21.40 -1.78 -6.14
C TYR A 364 22.66 -2.06 -5.31
N THR A 365 23.84 -1.67 -5.76
CA THR A 365 25.08 -1.83 -4.99
C THR A 365 25.04 -1.08 -3.66
N ASN A 366 24.50 0.14 -3.65
CA ASN A 366 24.29 0.88 -2.42
C ASN A 366 23.28 0.20 -1.49
N PHE A 367 22.19 -0.35 -2.05
CA PHE A 367 21.23 -1.14 -1.28
C PHE A 367 21.89 -2.38 -0.65
N PHE A 368 22.65 -3.16 -1.42
CA PHE A 368 23.37 -4.34 -0.94
C PHE A 368 24.30 -3.98 0.23
N ASN A 369 25.09 -2.91 0.06
CA ASN A 369 26.03 -2.44 1.08
C ASN A 369 25.33 -1.96 2.36
N LYS A 370 24.09 -1.45 2.26
CA LYS A 370 23.27 -1.04 3.41
C LYS A 370 22.55 -2.20 4.10
N CYS A 371 22.04 -3.17 3.34
CA CYS A 371 21.50 -4.42 3.89
C CYS A 371 22.61 -5.19 4.66
N GLN A 372 23.85 -5.15 4.15
CA GLN A 372 25.05 -5.72 4.77
C GLN A 372 24.81 -7.15 5.28
N PRO A 373 24.64 -8.14 4.39
CA PRO A 373 24.41 -9.53 4.82
C PRO A 373 25.57 -10.05 5.67
N THR A 374 25.27 -10.63 6.83
CA THR A 374 26.31 -11.17 7.74
C THR A 374 26.84 -12.52 7.26
N HIS A 375 25.95 -13.33 6.70
CA HIS A 375 26.25 -14.61 6.09
C HIS A 375 25.20 -14.91 5.02
N CYS A 376 25.53 -15.77 4.07
CA CYS A 376 24.58 -16.38 3.16
C CYS A 376 24.73 -17.90 3.23
N THR A 377 23.60 -18.60 3.27
CA THR A 377 23.54 -20.06 3.21
C THR A 377 22.90 -20.53 1.92
N TYR A 378 23.46 -21.57 1.31
CA TYR A 378 22.89 -22.21 0.13
C TYR A 378 23.06 -23.73 0.20
N MET A 379 22.08 -24.45 -0.37
CA MET A 379 22.12 -25.91 -0.48
C MET A 379 22.63 -26.30 -1.86
N SER A 380 23.78 -26.97 -1.93
CA SER A 380 24.29 -27.48 -3.20
C SER A 380 24.19 -28.99 -3.28
N ILE A 381 23.79 -29.49 -4.45
CA ILE A 381 23.70 -30.92 -4.76
C ILE A 381 25.09 -31.42 -5.16
N THR A 382 25.83 -31.97 -4.21
CA THR A 382 27.13 -32.58 -4.49
C THR A 382 26.94 -34.02 -4.99
N SER A 383 27.65 -34.35 -6.08
CA SER A 383 27.57 -35.67 -6.72
C SER A 383 28.44 -36.74 -6.06
N LYS A 384 29.19 -36.42 -4.99
CA LYS A 384 30.22 -37.32 -4.43
C LYS A 384 30.29 -37.24 -2.91
N TYR A 385 30.09 -38.37 -2.24
CA TYR A 385 30.56 -38.55 -0.87
C TYR A 385 32.08 -38.35 -0.79
N SER A 386 32.57 -37.83 0.33
CA SER A 386 34.02 -37.73 0.55
C SER A 386 34.66 -39.13 0.54
N LEU A 387 35.84 -39.26 -0.08
CA LEU A 387 36.56 -40.54 -0.17
C LEU A 387 36.77 -41.19 1.20
N PHE A 388 37.01 -40.37 2.23
CA PHE A 388 37.17 -40.82 3.61
C PHE A 388 35.88 -41.42 4.18
N TYR A 389 34.73 -40.80 3.91
CA TYR A 389 33.43 -41.33 4.31
C TYR A 389 33.12 -42.66 3.59
N ILE A 390 33.38 -42.74 2.28
CA ILE A 390 33.21 -43.98 1.50
C ILE A 390 34.10 -45.09 2.08
N PHE A 391 35.36 -44.78 2.38
CA PHE A 391 36.33 -45.74 2.91
C PHE A 391 35.95 -46.27 4.30
N ASN A 392 35.62 -45.39 5.24
CA ASN A 392 35.23 -45.81 6.60
C ASN A 392 33.94 -46.63 6.59
N THR A 393 32.98 -46.24 5.76
CA THR A 393 31.72 -46.96 5.63
C THR A 393 31.94 -48.34 4.98
N MET A 394 32.80 -48.43 3.96
CA MET A 394 33.22 -49.70 3.35
C MET A 394 33.84 -50.67 4.35
N LEU A 395 34.79 -50.20 5.16
CA LEU A 395 35.43 -51.01 6.20
C LEU A 395 34.41 -51.58 7.20
N GLY A 396 33.44 -50.76 7.62
CA GLY A 396 32.37 -51.20 8.50
C GLY A 396 31.47 -52.28 7.88
N PHE A 397 31.04 -52.10 6.63
CA PHE A 397 30.18 -53.07 5.94
C PHE A 397 30.89 -54.37 5.57
N ILE A 398 32.17 -54.31 5.17
CA ILE A 398 32.97 -55.51 4.85
C ILE A 398 33.08 -56.43 6.07
N GLY A 399 33.31 -55.85 7.26
CA GLY A 399 33.35 -56.62 8.51
C GLY A 399 32.05 -57.38 8.79
N GLY A 400 30.90 -56.70 8.66
CA GLY A 400 29.59 -57.33 8.82
C GLY A 400 29.28 -58.39 7.76
N LEU A 401 29.64 -58.11 6.50
CA LEU A 401 29.42 -59.00 5.36
C LEU A 401 30.24 -60.29 5.47
N ILE A 402 31.49 -60.22 5.92
CA ILE A 402 32.37 -61.38 6.16
C ILE A 402 31.74 -62.32 7.19
N VAL A 403 31.28 -61.78 8.31
CA VAL A 403 30.70 -62.56 9.41
C VAL A 403 29.35 -63.16 8.99
N GLY A 404 28.48 -62.34 8.38
CA GLY A 404 27.16 -62.78 7.91
C GLY A 404 27.23 -63.89 6.86
N LEU A 405 28.12 -63.77 5.87
CA LEU A 405 28.29 -64.80 4.83
C LEU A 405 28.91 -66.10 5.38
N ARG A 406 29.84 -66.02 6.34
CA ARG A 406 30.38 -67.21 7.02
C ARG A 406 29.29 -68.00 7.76
N PHE A 407 28.28 -67.31 8.29
CA PHE A 407 27.14 -67.95 8.95
C PHE A 407 26.11 -68.50 7.96
N LEU A 408 25.74 -67.72 6.93
CA LEU A 408 24.65 -68.07 6.01
C LEU A 408 25.00 -69.18 5.01
N ILE A 409 26.27 -69.28 4.60
CA ILE A 409 26.63 -70.18 3.51
C ILE A 409 26.55 -71.67 3.85
N PRO A 410 26.98 -72.13 5.03
CA PRO A 410 26.73 -73.50 5.45
C PRO A 410 25.24 -73.86 5.43
N PHE A 411 24.38 -72.90 5.79
CA PHE A 411 22.94 -73.06 5.76
C PHE A 411 22.39 -73.15 4.33
N ILE A 412 22.82 -72.25 3.44
CA ILE A 412 22.41 -72.22 2.02
C ILE A 412 22.83 -73.51 1.31
N ILE A 413 24.06 -73.99 1.50
CA ILE A 413 24.56 -75.21 0.84
C ILE A 413 23.77 -76.44 1.31
N GLN A 414 23.43 -76.51 2.59
CA GLN A 414 22.57 -77.58 3.09
C GLN A 414 21.13 -77.48 2.60
N MET A 415 20.59 -76.27 2.48
CA MET A 415 19.28 -76.04 1.90
C MET A 415 19.24 -76.47 0.43
N ILE A 416 20.26 -76.11 -0.36
CA ILE A 416 20.45 -76.57 -1.73
C ILE A 416 20.49 -78.09 -1.76
N HIS A 417 21.26 -78.75 -0.88
CA HIS A 417 21.31 -80.21 -0.80
C HIS A 417 19.98 -80.84 -0.45
N SER A 418 19.23 -80.24 0.49
CA SER A 418 17.93 -80.73 0.92
C SER A 418 16.90 -80.61 -0.22
N ILE A 419 16.91 -79.50 -0.95
CA ILE A 419 16.07 -79.29 -2.13
C ILE A 419 16.45 -80.26 -3.26
N THR A 420 17.75 -80.45 -3.53
CA THR A 420 18.22 -81.36 -4.58
C THR A 420 17.89 -82.82 -4.26
N ARG A 421 17.93 -83.21 -2.97
CA ARG A 421 17.49 -84.55 -2.51
C ARG A 421 15.98 -84.73 -2.64
N SER A 422 15.19 -83.72 -2.27
CA SER A 422 13.74 -83.75 -2.45
C SER A 422 13.34 -83.82 -3.94
N PHE A 423 14.06 -83.12 -4.83
CA PHE A 423 13.85 -83.21 -6.28
C PHE A 423 14.19 -84.59 -6.84
N ARG A 424 15.32 -85.20 -6.44
CA ARG A 424 15.68 -86.57 -6.86
C ARG A 424 14.67 -87.61 -6.35
N TYR A 425 14.12 -87.41 -5.15
CA TYR A 425 13.07 -88.27 -4.60
C TYR A 425 11.75 -88.14 -5.36
N ILE A 426 11.37 -86.91 -5.75
CA ILE A 426 10.20 -86.66 -6.60
C ILE A 426 10.40 -87.28 -7.99
N GLN A 427 11.62 -87.21 -8.54
CA GLN A 427 11.95 -87.80 -9.83
C GLN A 427 11.89 -89.35 -9.80
N GLN A 428 12.33 -89.98 -8.71
CA GLN A 428 12.15 -91.43 -8.47
C GLN A 428 10.68 -91.83 -8.27
N LEU A 429 9.85 -90.97 -7.68
CA LEU A 429 8.40 -91.19 -7.58
C LEU A 429 7.68 -91.05 -8.92
N ILE A 430 8.14 -90.16 -9.80
CA ILE A 430 7.60 -89.99 -11.15
C ILE A 430 7.98 -91.17 -12.05
N GLU A 431 9.20 -91.70 -11.94
CA GLU A 431 9.62 -92.91 -12.68
C GLU A 431 9.04 -94.21 -12.11
N GLY A 432 8.83 -94.31 -10.80
CA GLY A 432 8.22 -95.48 -10.15
C GLY A 432 6.71 -95.62 -10.40
N ASN A 433 6.01 -94.54 -10.73
CA ASN A 433 4.56 -94.56 -10.97
C ASN A 433 4.17 -95.04 -12.39
N ASN A 434 5.14 -95.17 -13.31
CA ASN A 434 4.91 -95.72 -14.65
C ASN A 434 4.92 -97.27 -14.69
N ASN A 435 5.35 -97.94 -13.62
CA ASN A 435 5.48 -99.41 -13.59
C ASN A 435 4.46 -100.15 -12.69
N ASN A 436 3.52 -99.46 -12.03
CA ASN A 436 2.50 -100.11 -11.20
C ASN A 436 1.11 -99.48 -11.38
N GLN A 437 0.50 -99.76 -12.53
CA GLN A 437 -0.94 -99.71 -12.70
C GLN A 437 -1.48 -101.10 -12.33
N ASN A 438 -2.03 -101.25 -11.11
CA ASN A 438 -3.11 -102.18 -10.70
C ASN A 438 -3.09 -102.47 -9.18
N ASN A 439 -3.94 -101.77 -8.42
CA ASN A 439 -4.89 -102.28 -7.40
C ASN A 439 -5.20 -101.25 -6.28
N ASN A 440 -6.38 -100.67 -6.44
CA ASN A 440 -7.36 -100.10 -5.50
C ASN A 440 -6.98 -99.66 -4.06
N ASN A 441 -7.15 -98.34 -3.91
CA ASN A 441 -8.01 -97.62 -2.96
C ASN A 441 -7.59 -97.32 -1.51
N SER A 442 -7.62 -96.00 -1.26
CA SER A 442 -7.89 -95.27 -0.01
C SER A 442 -6.86 -95.33 1.12
N MET A 443 -5.99 -94.31 1.17
CA MET A 443 -5.90 -93.34 2.28
C MET A 443 -4.62 -92.50 2.13
N THR A 444 -4.62 -91.53 1.21
CA THR A 444 -3.49 -90.60 1.02
C THR A 444 -3.98 -89.16 1.01
N ASN A 445 -4.50 -88.70 2.15
CA ASN A 445 -4.72 -87.27 2.38
C ASN A 445 -4.62 -86.95 3.87
N LEU A 446 -3.46 -87.18 4.50
CA LEU A 446 -3.05 -86.47 5.73
C LEU A 446 -1.58 -86.67 6.17
N THR A 447 -0.59 -86.75 5.27
CA THR A 447 0.81 -87.01 5.70
C THR A 447 1.86 -86.02 5.22
N ASN A 448 1.51 -84.99 4.44
CA ASN A 448 2.48 -83.99 4.01
C ASN A 448 2.64 -82.82 5.03
N GLN A 449 1.56 -82.40 5.72
CA GLN A 449 1.65 -81.32 6.72
C GLN A 449 2.31 -81.75 8.04
N THR A 450 2.05 -82.97 8.51
CA THR A 450 2.65 -83.51 9.76
C THR A 450 4.12 -83.89 9.57
N ARG A 451 4.52 -84.39 8.40
CA ARG A 451 5.93 -84.63 8.07
C ARG A 451 6.73 -83.33 7.94
N MET A 452 6.15 -82.27 7.38
CA MET A 452 6.82 -80.96 7.30
C MET A 452 7.03 -80.33 8.68
N ARG A 453 6.07 -80.47 9.62
CA ARG A 453 6.22 -79.98 11.00
C ARG A 453 7.27 -80.76 11.81
N ILE A 454 7.36 -82.08 11.63
CA ILE A 454 8.39 -82.90 12.29
C ILE A 454 9.77 -82.61 11.70
N HIS A 455 9.87 -82.40 10.38
CA HIS A 455 11.10 -81.95 9.75
C HIS A 455 11.50 -80.53 10.18
N LEU A 456 10.56 -79.59 10.28
CA LEU A 456 10.82 -78.25 10.82
C LEU A 456 11.28 -78.32 12.28
N ARG A 457 10.73 -79.21 13.11
CA ARG A 457 11.11 -79.34 14.52
C ARG A 457 12.50 -79.98 14.69
N THR A 458 12.79 -81.03 13.91
CA THR A 458 14.13 -81.65 13.85
C THR A 458 15.17 -80.74 13.21
N TYR A 459 14.76 -79.90 12.27
CA TYR A 459 15.59 -78.89 11.65
C TYR A 459 15.87 -77.72 12.58
N MET A 460 14.88 -77.26 13.35
CA MET A 460 15.05 -76.25 14.38
C MET A 460 15.94 -76.73 15.52
N THR A 461 15.83 -77.99 15.96
CA THR A 461 16.75 -78.55 16.96
C THR A 461 18.16 -78.76 16.40
N TRP A 462 18.29 -79.06 15.11
CA TRP A 462 19.59 -79.09 14.41
C TRP A 462 20.22 -77.68 14.29
N ILE A 463 19.43 -76.66 13.96
CA ILE A 463 19.86 -75.25 13.97
C ILE A 463 20.30 -74.85 15.39
N TRP A 464 19.49 -75.16 16.40
CA TRP A 464 19.80 -74.85 17.80
C TRP A 464 21.12 -75.51 18.26
N THR A 465 21.32 -76.78 17.92
CA THR A 465 22.56 -77.50 18.27
C THR A 465 23.79 -76.96 17.52
N LYS A 466 23.63 -76.47 16.29
CA LYS A 466 24.72 -75.80 15.56
C LYS A 466 25.01 -74.38 16.04
N ILE A 467 23.99 -73.65 16.52
CA ILE A 467 24.17 -72.35 17.17
C ILE A 467 24.90 -72.50 18.51
N ILE A 468 24.57 -73.53 19.32
CA ILE A 468 25.28 -73.81 20.58
C ILE A 468 26.72 -74.30 20.34
N THR A 469 27.00 -74.94 19.20
CA THR A 469 28.34 -75.47 18.90
C THR A 469 29.16 -74.54 18.00
N LEU A 470 28.70 -73.30 17.81
CA LEU A 470 29.36 -72.32 16.96
C LEU A 470 30.70 -71.90 17.59
N ASP A 471 31.75 -71.97 16.79
CA ASP A 471 33.09 -71.50 17.12
C ASP A 471 33.53 -70.55 16.00
N LEU A 472 33.59 -69.25 16.30
CA LEU A 472 34.01 -68.24 15.32
C LEU A 472 35.54 -68.10 15.23
N PHE A 473 36.28 -68.65 16.19
CA PHE A 473 37.71 -68.41 16.38
C PHE A 473 38.45 -69.74 16.47
N GLU A 474 38.75 -70.33 15.32
CA GLU A 474 39.42 -71.63 15.21
C GLU A 474 40.80 -71.61 15.90
N GLN A 475 40.92 -72.30 17.04
CA GLN A 475 42.21 -72.65 17.66
C GLN A 475 42.33 -74.17 17.85
N ALA A 476 43.51 -74.70 17.52
CA ALA A 476 43.83 -76.12 17.53
C ALA A 476 43.59 -76.78 18.90
N PRO A 477 43.20 -78.07 18.94
CA PRO A 477 42.70 -78.69 20.16
C PRO A 477 43.83 -79.16 21.06
N HIS A 478 44.12 -78.41 22.12
CA HIS A 478 44.81 -78.97 23.29
C HIS A 478 44.04 -78.65 24.58
N ARG A 479 43.45 -79.71 25.17
CA ARG A 479 42.72 -79.81 26.46
C ARG A 479 41.28 -79.28 26.52
N ASN A 480 40.42 -80.08 27.15
CA ASN A 480 38.99 -79.83 27.39
C ASN A 480 38.68 -78.52 28.16
N LEU A 481 39.65 -77.94 28.86
CA LEU A 481 39.50 -76.66 29.59
C LEU A 481 39.43 -75.43 28.67
N ILE A 482 40.04 -75.48 27.47
CA ILE A 482 40.04 -74.34 26.53
C ILE A 482 38.72 -74.24 25.75
N ARG A 483 38.03 -75.37 25.55
CA ARG A 483 36.78 -75.45 24.77
C ARG A 483 35.66 -74.57 25.34
N ASN A 484 35.52 -74.51 26.67
CA ASN A 484 34.50 -73.67 27.30
C ASN A 484 34.79 -72.16 27.18
N HIS A 485 36.08 -71.77 27.20
CA HIS A 485 36.48 -70.38 27.02
C HIS A 485 36.23 -69.90 25.58
N VAL A 486 36.52 -70.75 24.58
CA VAL A 486 36.33 -70.44 23.16
C VAL A 486 34.84 -70.24 22.81
N HIS A 487 33.96 -71.10 23.33
CA HIS A 487 32.50 -70.94 23.18
C HIS A 487 32.01 -69.66 23.88
N LEU A 488 32.51 -69.37 25.09
CA LEU A 488 32.17 -68.14 25.80
C LEU A 488 32.58 -66.88 25.02
N THR A 489 33.79 -66.85 24.44
CA THR A 489 34.22 -65.72 23.59
C THR A 489 33.39 -65.57 22.33
N THR A 490 32.96 -66.68 21.72
CA THR A 490 32.06 -66.63 20.56
C THR A 490 30.69 -66.06 20.94
N TYR A 491 30.14 -66.45 22.10
CA TYR A 491 28.86 -65.90 22.59
C TYR A 491 28.96 -64.42 22.94
N ILE A 492 30.02 -64.02 23.65
CA ILE A 492 30.27 -62.63 24.01
C ILE A 492 30.40 -61.78 22.73
N TYR A 493 31.16 -62.24 21.74
CA TYR A 493 31.32 -61.55 20.46
C TYR A 493 30.00 -61.41 19.70
N VAL A 494 29.19 -62.47 19.62
CA VAL A 494 27.87 -62.42 18.95
C VAL A 494 26.91 -61.48 19.68
N ILE A 495 26.94 -61.43 21.01
CA ILE A 495 26.16 -60.48 21.82
C ILE A 495 26.60 -59.04 21.54
N PHE A 496 27.91 -58.77 21.55
CA PHE A 496 28.41 -57.41 21.25
C PHE A 496 28.15 -57.00 19.80
N LEU A 497 28.25 -57.92 18.84
CA LEU A 497 27.94 -57.67 17.43
C LEU A 497 26.46 -57.35 17.24
N SER A 498 25.57 -58.12 17.87
CA SER A 498 24.13 -57.88 17.80
C SER A 498 23.74 -56.57 18.47
N ILE A 499 24.31 -56.24 19.64
CA ILE A 499 24.14 -54.93 20.29
C ILE A 499 24.64 -53.80 19.38
N SER A 500 25.82 -53.94 18.78
CA SER A 500 26.40 -52.91 17.89
C SER A 500 25.57 -52.70 16.63
N LEU A 501 25.05 -53.79 16.03
CA LEU A 501 24.13 -53.71 14.90
C LEU A 501 22.80 -53.05 15.28
N ILE A 502 22.26 -53.37 16.46
CA ILE A 502 21.05 -52.71 16.98
C ILE A 502 21.32 -51.21 17.17
N ILE A 503 22.46 -50.82 17.77
CA ILE A 503 22.84 -49.42 17.94
C ILE A 503 22.99 -48.73 16.58
N LEU A 504 23.61 -49.36 15.58
CA LEU A 504 23.78 -48.80 14.24
C LEU A 504 22.45 -48.65 13.50
N ILE A 505 21.56 -49.63 13.61
CA ILE A 505 20.19 -49.57 13.06
C ILE A 505 19.42 -48.44 13.72
N ILE A 506 19.50 -48.31 15.04
CA ILE A 506 18.86 -47.23 15.80
C ILE A 506 19.44 -45.87 15.37
N TYR A 507 20.76 -45.73 15.26
CA TYR A 507 21.41 -44.49 14.83
C TYR A 507 20.98 -44.06 13.42
N ASN A 508 20.99 -44.98 12.45
CA ASN A 508 20.55 -44.70 11.08
C ASN A 508 19.05 -44.47 10.98
N ALA A 509 18.22 -45.11 11.81
CA ALA A 509 16.78 -44.89 11.86
C ALA A 509 16.40 -43.55 12.52
N ILE A 510 17.24 -43.05 13.45
CA ILE A 510 17.02 -41.77 14.14
C ILE A 510 17.55 -40.58 13.30
N GLY A 511 18.37 -40.82 12.28
CA GLY A 511 18.86 -39.79 11.37
C GLY A 511 17.71 -39.01 10.72
N LYS A 512 17.42 -37.81 11.23
CA LYS A 512 16.39 -36.93 10.66
C LYS A 512 16.87 -36.41 9.32
N GLN A 513 16.18 -36.79 8.24
CA GLN A 513 16.37 -36.17 6.94
C GLN A 513 15.37 -35.03 6.77
N THR A 514 15.87 -33.83 6.49
CA THR A 514 15.05 -32.68 6.10
C THR A 514 14.70 -32.83 4.61
N GLN A 515 13.42 -32.98 4.31
CA GLN A 515 12.92 -33.03 2.95
C GLN A 515 12.07 -31.79 2.69
N THR A 516 12.45 -30.99 1.69
CA THR A 516 11.60 -29.90 1.21
C THR A 516 10.44 -30.51 0.42
N LYS A 517 9.21 -30.29 0.88
CA LYS A 517 8.00 -30.68 0.17
C LYS A 517 7.31 -29.43 -0.37
N THR A 518 7.34 -29.27 -1.68
CA THR A 518 6.67 -28.16 -2.36
C THR A 518 5.19 -28.48 -2.57
N ILE A 519 4.32 -27.60 -2.09
CA ILE A 519 2.88 -27.64 -2.35
C ILE A 519 2.56 -26.51 -3.32
N LEU A 520 2.05 -26.86 -4.50
CA LEU A 520 1.66 -25.87 -5.51
C LEU A 520 0.31 -25.26 -5.11
N ASN A 521 0.25 -23.92 -5.08
CA ASN A 521 -0.96 -23.12 -4.82
C ASN A 521 -1.76 -23.56 -3.58
N PRO A 522 -1.18 -23.50 -2.37
CA PRO A 522 -1.90 -23.84 -1.14
C PRO A 522 -3.07 -22.86 -0.91
N ASN A 523 -4.22 -23.38 -0.48
CA ASN A 523 -5.35 -22.55 -0.05
C ASN A 523 -5.15 -22.05 1.39
N LEU A 524 -5.94 -21.06 1.83
CA LEU A 524 -5.83 -20.45 3.17
C LEU A 524 -5.86 -21.48 4.30
N LYS A 525 -6.77 -22.46 4.23
CA LYS A 525 -6.91 -23.50 5.27
C LYS A 525 -5.66 -24.37 5.37
N THR A 526 -5.09 -24.74 4.22
CA THR A 526 -3.83 -25.49 4.16
C THR A 526 -2.68 -24.65 4.71
N PHE A 527 -2.62 -23.36 4.39
CA PHE A 527 -1.61 -22.44 4.92
C PHE A 527 -1.70 -22.33 6.46
N GLU A 528 -2.88 -22.04 7.01
CA GLU A 528 -3.08 -21.92 8.47
C GLU A 528 -2.68 -23.22 9.21
N GLN A 529 -2.99 -24.38 8.64
CA GLN A 529 -2.59 -25.67 9.19
C GLN A 529 -1.08 -25.88 9.17
N LEU A 530 -0.41 -25.54 8.07
CA LEU A 530 1.04 -25.68 7.93
C LEU A 530 1.78 -24.68 8.82
N GLU A 531 1.28 -23.45 8.93
CA GLU A 531 1.83 -22.41 9.79
C GLU A 531 1.81 -22.86 11.25
N GLN A 532 0.71 -23.47 11.70
CA GLN A 532 0.60 -24.01 13.06
C GLN A 532 1.60 -25.15 13.34
N ILE A 533 1.98 -25.93 12.32
CA ILE A 533 2.87 -27.09 12.47
C ILE A 533 4.35 -26.69 12.33
N TYR A 534 4.68 -25.80 11.38
CA TYR A 534 6.06 -25.53 10.96
C TYR A 534 6.56 -24.11 11.30
N GLY A 535 5.65 -23.16 11.58
CA GLY A 535 6.01 -21.80 12.00
C GLY A 535 7.04 -21.13 11.09
N GLU A 536 8.20 -20.78 11.64
CA GLU A 536 9.30 -20.08 10.97
C GLU A 536 9.98 -20.89 9.84
N LEU A 537 9.77 -22.21 9.78
CA LEU A 537 10.31 -23.09 8.73
C LEU A 537 9.41 -23.13 7.48
N LEU A 538 8.23 -22.50 7.51
CA LEU A 538 7.30 -22.45 6.39
C LEU A 538 7.59 -21.23 5.51
N GLU A 539 8.08 -21.48 4.29
CA GLU A 539 8.21 -20.44 3.27
C GLU A 539 7.07 -20.53 2.27
N CYS A 540 6.23 -19.48 2.24
CA CYS A 540 5.13 -19.33 1.29
C CYS A 540 5.37 -18.08 0.45
N PRO A 541 6.21 -18.17 -0.60
CA PRO A 541 6.47 -17.04 -1.48
C PRO A 541 5.17 -16.63 -2.20
N CYS A 542 4.91 -15.33 -2.24
CA CYS A 542 3.72 -14.80 -2.91
C CYS A 542 3.95 -14.76 -4.42
N SER A 543 2.94 -15.15 -5.21
CA SER A 543 2.96 -14.97 -6.67
C SER A 543 2.93 -13.50 -7.07
N ASN A 544 2.18 -12.70 -6.31
CA ASN A 544 2.16 -11.24 -6.39
C ASN A 544 2.75 -10.68 -5.11
N ILE A 545 3.87 -9.97 -5.23
CA ILE A 545 4.59 -9.38 -4.10
C ILE A 545 4.01 -8.04 -3.64
N ALA A 546 3.12 -7.46 -4.44
CA ALA A 546 2.41 -6.22 -4.16
C ALA A 546 0.92 -6.42 -4.41
N ILE A 547 0.09 -6.10 -3.42
CA ILE A 547 -1.37 -6.27 -3.47
C ILE A 547 -2.02 -4.99 -2.93
N ALA A 548 -2.81 -4.31 -3.76
CA ALA A 548 -3.57 -3.13 -3.37
C ALA A 548 -4.54 -3.43 -2.20
N HIS A 549 -4.62 -2.55 -1.20
CA HIS A 549 -5.47 -2.76 -0.01
C HIS A 549 -6.95 -2.97 -0.35
N GLN A 550 -7.44 -2.40 -1.46
CA GLN A 550 -8.83 -2.56 -1.92
C GLN A 550 -9.27 -4.02 -2.09
N TYR A 551 -8.33 -4.95 -2.29
CA TYR A 551 -8.66 -6.37 -2.49
C TYR A 551 -9.01 -7.10 -1.18
N PHE A 552 -8.65 -6.55 -0.03
CA PHE A 552 -8.76 -7.27 1.24
C PHE A 552 -9.17 -6.41 2.46
N ILE A 553 -9.31 -5.09 2.31
CA ILE A 553 -9.83 -4.19 3.34
C ILE A 553 -11.03 -3.42 2.77
N TYR A 554 -12.12 -3.35 3.54
CA TYR A 554 -13.33 -2.61 3.18
C TYR A 554 -13.71 -1.64 4.31
N PHE A 555 -14.02 -0.39 3.95
CA PHE A 555 -14.51 0.62 4.88
C PHE A 555 -15.95 1.00 4.55
N GLU A 556 -16.81 0.97 5.57
CA GLU A 556 -18.15 1.55 5.51
C GLU A 556 -18.12 2.97 6.12
N LYS A 557 -18.57 3.96 5.36
CA LYS A 557 -18.57 5.37 5.77
C LYS A 557 -19.97 5.77 6.18
N VAL A 558 -20.11 6.36 7.37
CA VAL A 558 -21.38 6.95 7.83
C VAL A 558 -21.14 8.43 8.09
N TYR A 559 -21.86 9.30 7.36
CA TYR A 559 -21.80 10.75 7.55
C TYR A 559 -22.85 11.21 8.56
N HIS A 560 -22.65 12.39 9.14
CA HIS A 560 -23.62 13.01 10.04
C HIS A 560 -24.95 13.29 9.29
N PRO A 561 -26.14 13.07 9.91
CA PRO A 561 -27.44 13.24 9.25
C PRO A 561 -27.66 14.59 8.55
N ILE A 562 -27.04 15.66 9.07
CA ILE A 562 -27.10 17.00 8.47
C ILE A 562 -26.60 17.01 7.02
N CYS A 563 -25.55 16.24 6.71
CA CYS A 563 -24.94 16.15 5.39
C CYS A 563 -25.78 15.36 4.38
N THR A 564 -26.86 14.73 4.83
CA THR A 564 -27.83 14.00 4.00
C THR A 564 -29.22 14.62 4.07
N SER A 565 -29.38 15.74 4.77
CA SER A 565 -30.67 16.39 5.00
C SER A 565 -31.01 17.44 3.94
N GLU A 566 -32.28 17.80 3.82
CA GLU A 566 -32.74 18.88 2.93
C GLU A 566 -32.26 20.28 3.36
N LEU A 567 -31.80 20.43 4.62
CA LEU A 567 -31.32 21.69 5.19
C LEU A 567 -30.08 22.25 4.50
N ILE A 568 -29.30 21.42 3.82
CA ILE A 568 -28.11 21.86 3.07
C ILE A 568 -28.37 21.94 1.55
N SER A 569 -29.62 21.76 1.12
CA SER A 569 -29.98 21.82 -0.30
C SER A 569 -29.99 23.28 -0.82
N PRO A 570 -29.62 23.52 -2.10
CA PRO A 570 -29.70 24.85 -2.71
C PRO A 570 -31.07 25.49 -2.57
N ASN A 571 -32.12 24.72 -2.83
CA ASN A 571 -33.51 25.15 -2.71
C ASN A 571 -33.84 25.65 -1.30
N PHE A 572 -33.23 25.09 -0.26
CA PHE A 572 -33.50 25.48 1.11
C PHE A 572 -32.89 26.85 1.43
N TYR A 573 -31.58 27.04 1.20
CA TYR A 573 -30.93 28.28 1.60
C TYR A 573 -31.21 29.46 0.65
N GLU A 574 -31.65 29.20 -0.60
CA GLU A 574 -32.18 30.21 -1.53
C GLU A 574 -33.50 30.85 -1.05
N ILE A 575 -34.26 30.19 -0.18
CA ILE A 575 -35.48 30.79 0.38
C ILE A 575 -35.13 32.06 1.20
N PHE A 576 -33.97 32.06 1.86
CA PHE A 576 -33.53 33.15 2.72
C PHE A 576 -32.85 34.30 1.95
N THR A 577 -32.34 34.07 0.73
CA THR A 577 -31.65 35.12 -0.06
C THR A 577 -32.60 36.24 -0.50
N ARG A 578 -33.87 35.93 -0.72
CA ARG A 578 -34.91 36.88 -1.19
C ARG A 578 -35.22 38.01 -0.21
N PHE A 579 -34.85 37.87 1.07
CA PHE A 579 -35.17 38.83 2.15
C PHE A 579 -33.93 39.53 2.75
N SER A 580 -32.75 39.32 2.18
CA SER A 580 -31.46 39.74 2.77
C SER A 580 -31.09 41.22 2.60
N TRP A 581 -31.77 41.96 1.72
CA TRP A 581 -31.36 43.30 1.30
C TRP A 581 -31.64 44.43 2.32
N ILE A 582 -32.37 44.14 3.40
CA ILE A 582 -32.86 45.15 4.38
C ILE A 582 -32.56 44.75 5.83
N SER A 583 -31.96 43.58 6.07
CA SER A 583 -31.82 42.99 7.40
C SER A 583 -30.43 43.21 8.00
N SER A 584 -30.34 43.36 9.33
CA SER A 584 -29.02 43.42 9.99
C SER A 584 -28.29 42.08 9.86
N SER A 585 -26.96 42.10 9.95
CA SER A 585 -26.11 40.89 9.91
C SER A 585 -26.37 39.88 11.03
N LEU A 586 -27.23 40.23 12.00
CA LEU A 586 -27.65 39.40 13.13
C LEU A 586 -29.01 38.71 12.90
N GLU A 587 -29.77 39.16 11.89
CA GLU A 587 -31.08 38.60 11.59
C GLU A 587 -31.00 37.20 11.00
N LEU A 588 -31.94 36.34 11.42
CA LEU A 588 -32.00 34.95 10.98
C LEU A 588 -32.03 34.80 9.45
N ASN A 589 -32.66 35.72 8.71
CA ASN A 589 -32.69 35.73 7.25
C ASN A 589 -31.30 35.88 6.62
N ALA A 590 -30.54 36.86 7.10
CA ALA A 590 -29.18 37.10 6.63
C ALA A 590 -28.24 35.96 7.03
N VAL A 591 -28.47 35.34 8.19
CA VAL A 591 -27.64 34.26 8.76
C VAL A 591 -27.86 32.92 8.05
N CYS A 592 -29.11 32.50 7.86
CA CYS A 592 -29.45 31.17 7.36
C CYS A 592 -28.89 30.89 5.96
N THR A 593 -28.84 31.89 5.06
CA THR A 593 -28.27 31.70 3.71
C THR A 593 -26.84 31.19 3.76
N TRP A 594 -25.92 31.94 4.37
CA TRP A 594 -24.51 31.53 4.41
C TRP A 594 -24.25 30.38 5.37
N TYR A 595 -25.03 30.27 6.45
CA TYR A 595 -24.87 29.20 7.42
C TYR A 595 -25.01 27.83 6.76
N PHE A 596 -26.10 27.63 6.03
CA PHE A 596 -26.37 26.36 5.35
C PHE A 596 -25.56 26.16 4.07
N GLN A 597 -25.22 27.25 3.36
CA GLN A 597 -24.29 27.20 2.22
C GLN A 597 -22.88 26.75 2.67
N LEU A 598 -22.40 27.25 3.81
CA LEU A 598 -21.11 26.86 4.37
C LEU A 598 -21.14 25.44 4.95
N LEU A 599 -22.25 25.04 5.58
CA LEU A 599 -22.44 23.68 6.08
C LEU A 599 -22.46 22.65 4.93
N ASN A 600 -23.16 22.96 3.83
CA ASN A 600 -23.11 22.16 2.59
C ASN A 600 -21.66 22.05 2.07
N THR A 601 -20.94 23.17 2.06
CA THR A 601 -19.54 23.22 1.66
C THR A 601 -18.66 22.30 2.52
N PHE A 602 -18.84 22.31 3.84
CA PHE A 602 -18.10 21.46 4.77
C PHE A 602 -18.44 19.98 4.63
N CYS A 603 -19.72 19.64 4.48
CA CYS A 603 -20.16 18.28 4.20
C CYS A 603 -19.54 17.75 2.90
N SER A 604 -19.55 18.56 1.84
CA SER A 604 -18.95 18.20 0.56
C SER A 604 -17.42 18.08 0.66
N LEU A 605 -16.73 18.96 1.39
CA LEU A 605 -15.28 18.90 1.60
C LEU A 605 -14.88 17.67 2.42
N THR A 606 -15.65 17.35 3.46
CA THR A 606 -15.47 16.14 4.27
C THR A 606 -15.61 14.90 3.40
N ASN A 607 -16.65 14.84 2.56
CA ASN A 607 -16.84 13.72 1.64
C ASN A 607 -15.66 13.58 0.66
N SER A 608 -15.21 14.67 0.03
CA SER A 608 -14.05 14.65 -0.85
C SER A 608 -12.77 14.24 -0.13
N THR A 609 -12.56 14.70 1.11
CA THR A 609 -11.42 14.31 1.95
C THR A 609 -11.42 12.81 2.22
N VAL A 610 -12.55 12.27 2.67
CA VAL A 610 -12.68 10.85 3.02
C VAL A 610 -12.56 9.96 1.78
N ILE A 611 -13.16 10.35 0.65
CA ILE A 611 -12.99 9.62 -0.63
C ILE A 611 -11.53 9.64 -1.08
N ASN A 612 -10.84 10.77 -0.96
CA ASN A 612 -9.46 10.89 -1.40
C ASN A 612 -8.51 10.09 -0.49
N ALA A 613 -8.70 10.16 0.82
CA ALA A 613 -7.98 9.34 1.79
C ALA A 613 -8.22 7.84 1.54
N GLN A 614 -9.47 7.45 1.26
CA GLN A 614 -9.76 6.07 0.89
C GLN A 614 -9.08 5.69 -0.43
N ARG A 615 -9.10 6.54 -1.46
CA ARG A 615 -8.41 6.26 -2.73
C ARG A 615 -6.92 6.04 -2.54
N VAL A 616 -6.26 6.89 -1.75
CA VAL A 616 -4.84 6.73 -1.38
C VAL A 616 -4.63 5.39 -0.69
N PHE A 617 -5.48 5.06 0.28
CA PHE A 617 -5.41 3.80 1.02
C PHE A 617 -5.60 2.59 0.11
N ASP A 618 -6.67 2.58 -0.68
CA ASP A 618 -7.07 1.54 -1.63
C ASP A 618 -5.97 1.26 -2.66
N ALA A 619 -5.32 2.33 -3.16
CA ALA A 619 -4.20 2.27 -4.09
C ALA A 619 -2.85 1.95 -3.44
N THR A 620 -2.71 2.11 -2.13
CA THR A 620 -1.49 1.73 -1.42
C THR A 620 -1.37 0.21 -1.50
N GLU A 621 -0.23 -0.29 -1.97
CA GLU A 621 0.02 -1.72 -2.04
C GLU A 621 0.60 -2.23 -0.72
N TRP A 622 0.04 -3.32 -0.21
CA TRP A 622 0.70 -4.13 0.80
C TRP A 622 1.78 -4.95 0.10
N ILE A 623 3.04 -4.69 0.47
CA ILE A 623 4.20 -5.35 -0.14
C ILE A 623 4.72 -6.42 0.81
N THR A 624 4.71 -7.67 0.34
CA THR A 624 5.23 -8.81 1.10
C THR A 624 5.76 -9.87 0.15
N THR A 625 6.97 -10.35 0.40
CA THR A 625 7.58 -11.44 -0.38
C THR A 625 7.12 -12.81 0.11
N ILE A 626 6.60 -12.89 1.35
CA ILE A 626 6.14 -14.10 2.01
C ILE A 626 4.76 -13.83 2.64
N THR A 627 3.85 -14.81 2.59
CA THR A 627 2.53 -14.69 3.23
C THR A 627 2.67 -14.53 4.75
N PRO A 628 2.24 -13.40 5.35
CA PRO A 628 2.39 -13.16 6.78
C PRO A 628 1.35 -13.91 7.61
N SER A 629 1.68 -14.20 8.87
CA SER A 629 0.72 -14.78 9.82
C SER A 629 -0.47 -13.85 10.06
N ARG A 630 -1.64 -14.44 10.37
CA ARG A 630 -2.86 -13.68 10.70
C ARG A 630 -2.66 -12.70 11.87
N ARG A 631 -1.79 -13.05 12.82
CA ARG A 631 -1.43 -12.20 13.96
C ARG A 631 -0.61 -10.98 13.54
N ILE A 632 0.36 -11.16 12.65
CA ILE A 632 1.21 -10.06 12.14
C ILE A 632 0.40 -9.15 11.22
N PHE A 633 -0.47 -9.73 10.39
CA PHE A 633 -1.37 -9.01 9.50
C PHE A 633 -2.28 -8.02 10.26
N ASN A 634 -2.88 -8.46 11.38
CA ASN A 634 -3.77 -7.61 12.18
C ASN A 634 -3.05 -6.51 13.00
N ASN A 635 -1.74 -6.59 13.22
CA ASN A 635 -0.98 -5.65 14.05
C ASN A 635 -0.42 -4.43 13.29
N ARG A 636 -0.56 -4.38 11.96
CA ARG A 636 -0.14 -3.24 11.13
C ARG A 636 -1.37 -2.46 10.66
N ALA A 637 -1.86 -1.55 11.47
CA ALA A 637 -2.83 -0.53 11.05
C ALA A 637 -2.40 0.83 11.59
N TYR A 638 -2.21 1.80 10.69
CA TYR A 638 -1.76 3.16 11.01
C TYR A 638 -2.86 4.21 10.81
N THR A 639 -2.59 5.36 11.43
CA THR A 639 -3.53 6.33 11.98
C THR A 639 -3.82 7.54 11.10
N ARG A 640 -5.05 8.02 11.35
CA ARG A 640 -5.78 9.22 10.93
C ARG A 640 -5.21 10.47 11.61
N ASP A 641 -4.64 11.45 10.88
CA ASP A 641 -4.52 12.87 11.32
C ASP A 641 -3.95 13.81 10.22
N GLN A 642 -4.81 14.33 9.34
CA GLN A 642 -4.47 15.43 8.41
C GLN A 642 -5.57 16.49 8.23
N PHE A 643 -6.84 16.15 8.45
CA PHE A 643 -7.96 17.05 8.14
C PHE A 643 -8.10 18.24 9.10
N ILE A 644 -7.84 18.04 10.40
CA ILE A 644 -8.02 19.07 11.43
C ILE A 644 -7.05 20.25 11.23
N ASN A 645 -5.82 19.98 10.82
CA ASN A 645 -4.79 21.01 10.64
C ASN A 645 -5.11 21.99 9.50
N THR A 646 -5.75 21.51 8.42
CA THR A 646 -6.11 22.37 7.28
C THR A 646 -7.22 23.36 7.64
N LEU A 647 -8.19 22.94 8.46
CA LEU A 647 -9.29 23.80 8.91
C LEU A 647 -8.79 24.92 9.84
N GLU A 648 -7.90 24.60 10.78
CA GLU A 648 -7.32 25.61 11.69
C GLU A 648 -6.45 26.63 10.97
N ILE A 649 -5.69 26.20 9.93
CA ILE A 649 -4.94 27.13 9.08
C ILE A 649 -5.88 28.08 8.33
N LEU A 650 -6.99 27.57 7.78
CA LEU A 650 -7.98 28.41 7.10
C LEU A 650 -8.61 29.44 8.05
N ARG A 651 -8.93 29.05 9.29
CA ARG A 651 -9.46 29.96 10.33
C ARG A 651 -8.45 31.03 10.72
N ALA A 652 -7.20 30.64 10.91
CA ALA A 652 -6.12 31.59 11.20
C ALA A 652 -5.93 32.58 10.04
N ILE A 653 -5.97 32.11 8.79
CA ILE A 653 -5.80 32.98 7.61
C ILE A 653 -7.00 33.94 7.46
N THR A 654 -8.24 33.47 7.58
CA THR A 654 -9.43 34.33 7.39
C THR A 654 -9.55 35.39 8.48
N SER A 655 -9.28 35.03 9.74
CA SER A 655 -9.34 35.95 10.87
C SER A 655 -8.14 36.90 10.96
N ALA A 656 -6.91 36.42 10.75
CA ALA A 656 -5.70 37.26 10.80
C ALA A 656 -5.57 38.19 9.59
N SER A 657 -6.10 37.78 8.42
CA SER A 657 -6.05 38.60 7.20
C SER A 657 -7.23 39.57 7.08
N GLN A 658 -8.15 39.61 8.06
CA GLN A 658 -9.31 40.50 8.10
C GLN A 658 -10.12 40.51 6.79
N LEU A 659 -10.32 39.34 6.18
CA LEU A 659 -10.99 39.24 4.89
C LEU A 659 -12.46 39.69 5.01
N MET A 660 -12.89 40.53 4.08
CA MET A 660 -14.25 41.07 4.05
C MET A 660 -15.21 40.05 3.39
N SER A 661 -16.28 39.72 4.10
CA SER A 661 -17.43 38.99 3.55
C SER A 661 -18.53 39.97 3.13
N VAL A 662 -19.35 39.64 2.13
CA VAL A 662 -20.49 40.49 1.74
C VAL A 662 -21.47 40.78 2.89
N TYR A 663 -21.53 39.92 3.90
CA TYR A 663 -22.49 39.99 5.02
C TYR A 663 -22.18 41.06 6.08
N GLN A 664 -21.06 41.78 5.96
CA GLN A 664 -20.71 42.89 6.86
C GLN A 664 -20.73 42.51 8.37
N SER A 665 -20.39 41.24 8.69
CA SER A 665 -20.37 40.71 10.07
C SER A 665 -19.20 41.26 10.90
N SER A 666 -18.10 41.61 10.26
CA SER A 666 -16.86 42.12 10.88
C SER A 666 -16.53 43.58 10.54
N TYR A 667 -17.28 44.21 9.63
CA TYR A 667 -17.04 45.58 9.18
C TYR A 667 -18.34 46.25 8.74
N LYS A 668 -18.36 47.58 8.77
CA LYS A 668 -19.45 48.42 8.26
C LYS A 668 -18.91 49.33 7.16
N LEU A 669 -19.61 49.39 6.04
CA LEU A 669 -19.28 50.32 4.97
C LEU A 669 -19.97 51.68 5.23
N THR A 670 -19.19 52.74 5.39
CA THR A 670 -19.67 54.10 5.64
C THR A 670 -19.31 54.99 4.47
N ILE A 671 -20.24 55.85 4.04
CA ILE A 671 -19.99 56.81 2.98
C ILE A 671 -19.48 58.10 3.59
N ILE A 672 -18.33 58.57 3.12
CA ILE A 672 -17.77 59.87 3.50
C ILE A 672 -17.65 60.74 2.26
N ASN A 673 -18.39 61.85 2.26
CA ASN A 673 -18.23 62.90 1.26
C ASN A 673 -17.11 63.85 1.70
N ARG A 674 -15.96 63.79 1.04
CA ARG A 674 -14.88 64.78 1.18
C ARG A 674 -14.59 65.41 -0.18
N LEU A 675 -14.60 66.75 -0.23
CA LEU A 675 -14.13 67.53 -1.38
C LEU A 675 -14.74 67.08 -2.73
N SER A 676 -16.05 66.85 -2.77
CA SER A 676 -16.78 66.45 -3.99
C SER A 676 -16.48 65.03 -4.51
N LEU A 677 -15.76 64.21 -3.75
CA LEU A 677 -15.52 62.80 -4.01
C LEU A 677 -16.22 61.92 -2.96
N VAL A 678 -16.99 60.94 -3.42
CA VAL A 678 -17.65 59.93 -2.58
C VAL A 678 -16.62 58.86 -2.23
N HIS A 679 -16.26 58.74 -0.96
CA HIS A 679 -15.38 57.68 -0.46
C HIS A 679 -16.21 56.65 0.29
N PHE A 680 -15.90 55.37 0.09
CA PHE A 680 -16.41 54.28 0.93
C PHE A 680 -15.33 53.90 1.94
N ASP A 681 -15.57 54.17 3.21
CA ASP A 681 -14.71 53.74 4.31
C ASP A 681 -15.29 52.46 4.91
N ALA A 682 -14.55 51.35 4.76
CA ALA A 682 -14.84 50.12 5.49
C ALA A 682 -14.25 50.23 6.90
N THR A 683 -15.10 50.50 7.88
CA THR A 683 -14.71 50.54 9.29
C THR A 683 -14.94 49.18 9.94
N LEU A 684 -13.89 48.58 10.51
CA LEU A 684 -14.00 47.33 11.27
C LEU A 684 -14.99 47.50 12.43
N PHE A 685 -15.91 46.55 12.58
CA PHE A 685 -16.99 46.63 13.56
C PHE A 685 -16.46 46.37 14.98
N VAL A 686 -16.76 47.29 15.90
CA VAL A 686 -16.36 47.23 17.31
C VAL A 686 -17.61 47.01 18.16
N GLY A 687 -17.93 45.75 18.48
CA GLY A 687 -18.83 45.42 19.60
C GLY A 687 -20.10 44.64 19.25
N PHE A 688 -20.14 43.34 19.54
CA PHE A 688 -21.40 42.68 19.88
C PHE A 688 -21.74 43.05 21.33
N ALA A 689 -22.74 43.90 21.54
CA ALA A 689 -23.19 44.24 22.88
C ALA A 689 -24.13 43.14 23.40
N ASN A 690 -23.57 42.16 24.13
CA ASN A 690 -24.39 41.40 25.06
C ASN A 690 -24.56 42.22 26.35
N ASN A 691 -25.78 42.18 26.89
CA ASN A 691 -26.22 42.96 28.05
C ASN A 691 -25.12 43.17 29.11
N LYS A 692 -24.75 44.44 29.30
CA LYS A 692 -23.94 45.03 30.39
C LYS A 692 -22.50 44.49 30.53
N THR A 693 -21.56 45.33 30.06
CA THR A 693 -20.16 45.55 30.52
C THR A 693 -18.96 44.97 29.75
N THR A 694 -19.13 44.13 28.72
CA THR A 694 -17.98 43.73 27.86
C THR A 694 -18.28 43.93 26.38
N THR A 695 -17.65 44.94 25.76
CA THR A 695 -17.67 45.13 24.32
C THR A 695 -16.76 44.08 23.66
N CYS A 696 -17.36 43.06 23.02
CA CYS A 696 -16.58 42.08 22.26
C CYS A 696 -16.29 42.61 20.85
N SER A 697 -15.03 42.85 20.51
CA SER A 697 -14.60 43.37 19.21
C SER A 697 -13.87 42.33 18.38
N CYS A 698 -14.29 42.18 17.13
CA CYS A 698 -13.63 41.33 16.13
C CYS A 698 -12.21 41.76 15.76
N ILE A 699 -11.79 42.96 16.18
CA ILE A 699 -10.42 43.44 16.01
C ILE A 699 -9.46 42.74 16.98
N TYR A 700 -9.91 42.46 18.21
CA TYR A 700 -9.07 41.94 19.28
C TYR A 700 -9.39 40.50 19.68
N ASN A 701 -10.56 39.98 19.30
CA ASN A 701 -10.99 38.62 19.62
C ASN A 701 -11.86 38.04 18.50
N SER A 702 -11.35 37.03 17.79
CA SER A 702 -12.08 36.30 16.74
C SER A 702 -13.19 35.40 17.29
N TYR A 703 -13.18 35.06 18.59
CA TYR A 703 -14.21 34.26 19.25
C TYR A 703 -15.42 35.07 19.71
N CYS A 704 -15.51 36.35 19.35
CA CYS A 704 -16.69 37.14 19.65
C CYS A 704 -17.91 36.57 18.92
N SER A 705 -18.97 36.24 19.66
CA SER A 705 -20.22 35.77 19.07
C SER A 705 -21.46 36.17 19.87
N THR A 706 -22.60 36.19 19.18
CA THR A 706 -23.95 36.38 19.74
C THR A 706 -24.92 35.42 19.07
N GLU A 707 -26.03 35.10 19.71
CA GLU A 707 -27.11 34.32 19.09
C GLU A 707 -27.74 35.08 17.92
N ALA A 708 -28.01 34.36 16.84
CA ALA A 708 -28.86 34.82 15.74
C ALA A 708 -30.32 34.88 16.21
N GLY A 709 -31.08 35.85 15.70
CA GLY A 709 -32.46 35.98 16.12
C GLY A 709 -33.24 37.00 15.31
N GLN A 710 -34.48 37.22 15.74
CA GLN A 710 -35.34 38.25 15.21
C GLN A 710 -35.23 39.51 16.08
N PHE A 711 -35.07 40.66 15.45
CA PHE A 711 -34.91 41.94 16.13
C PHE A 711 -36.03 42.91 15.79
N ILE A 712 -36.41 43.75 16.76
CA ILE A 712 -37.36 44.85 16.59
C ILE A 712 -36.57 46.10 16.23
N TYR A 713 -36.89 46.72 15.08
CA TYR A 713 -36.36 48.02 14.69
C TYR A 713 -37.37 49.13 14.92
N HIS A 714 -36.88 50.31 15.32
CA HIS A 714 -37.67 51.53 15.34
C HIS A 714 -37.14 52.49 14.27
N TYR A 715 -37.97 52.83 13.31
CA TYR A 715 -37.64 53.78 12.26
C TYR A 715 -37.32 55.15 12.87
N PRO A 716 -36.23 55.86 12.49
CA PRO A 716 -35.36 55.65 11.33
C PRO A 716 -34.00 54.97 11.66
N SER A 717 -33.85 54.40 12.86
CA SER A 717 -32.59 53.78 13.30
C SER A 717 -32.59 52.27 13.06
N ILE A 718 -31.62 51.77 12.28
CA ILE A 718 -31.31 50.34 12.07
C ILE A 718 -30.65 49.72 13.34
N ILE A 719 -30.86 50.32 14.50
CA ILE A 719 -30.34 49.84 15.79
C ILE A 719 -31.45 48.97 16.39
N PRO A 720 -31.22 47.67 16.60
CA PRO A 720 -32.22 46.80 17.18
C PRO A 720 -32.51 47.22 18.63
N MET A 721 -33.76 47.59 18.93
CA MET A 721 -34.19 48.04 20.27
C MET A 721 -34.69 46.90 21.16
N GLY A 722 -34.89 45.70 20.60
CA GLY A 722 -35.33 44.51 21.32
C GLY A 722 -35.15 43.24 20.49
N ARG A 723 -35.08 42.09 21.18
CA ARG A 723 -34.92 40.75 20.59
C ARG A 723 -36.27 40.03 20.75
N LEU A 724 -36.93 39.70 19.63
CA LEU A 724 -38.22 39.01 19.59
C LEU A 724 -38.06 37.54 19.95
N TRP A 725 -37.07 36.89 19.35
CA TRP A 725 -36.72 35.48 19.56
C TRP A 725 -35.28 35.25 19.14
N THR A 726 -34.56 34.32 19.79
CA THR A 726 -33.29 33.80 19.31
C THR A 726 -33.42 32.35 18.90
N THR A 727 -32.68 31.99 17.87
CA THR A 727 -32.62 30.61 17.40
C THR A 727 -31.55 29.88 18.20
N PRO A 728 -31.91 28.99 19.15
CA PRO A 728 -30.94 28.30 19.97
C PRO A 728 -29.91 27.55 19.11
N GLY A 729 -28.65 27.64 19.50
CA GLY A 729 -27.54 26.99 18.82
C GLY A 729 -26.99 27.72 17.61
N ILE A 730 -27.70 28.67 16.99
CA ILE A 730 -27.17 29.43 15.86
C ILE A 730 -26.50 30.70 16.37
N LYS A 731 -25.18 30.79 16.18
CA LYS A 731 -24.37 31.95 16.56
C LYS A 731 -23.90 32.72 15.35
N VAL A 732 -23.80 34.04 15.51
CA VAL A 732 -23.13 34.97 14.60
C VAL A 732 -21.86 35.46 15.28
N SER A 733 -20.74 35.28 14.61
CA SER A 733 -19.40 35.67 15.02
C SER A 733 -18.77 36.64 14.02
N CYS A 734 -17.47 36.89 14.15
CA CYS A 734 -16.73 37.82 13.31
C CYS A 734 -16.69 37.39 11.85
N THR A 735 -16.63 36.08 11.59
CA THR A 735 -16.64 35.51 10.25
C THR A 735 -17.75 34.45 10.15
N PRO A 736 -18.35 34.23 8.96
CA PRO A 736 -19.33 33.17 8.76
C PRO A 736 -18.81 31.77 9.16
N ILE A 737 -17.52 31.52 9.00
CA ILE A 737 -16.88 30.27 9.46
C ILE A 737 -16.80 30.16 10.98
N ASP A 738 -16.41 31.22 11.69
CA ASP A 738 -16.39 31.20 13.16
C ASP A 738 -17.80 31.13 13.75
N SER A 739 -18.78 31.72 13.07
CA SER A 739 -20.19 31.57 13.39
C SER A 739 -20.60 30.10 13.37
N LEU A 740 -20.28 29.37 12.30
CA LEU A 740 -20.63 27.96 12.15
C LEU A 740 -19.94 27.09 13.21
N MET A 741 -18.63 27.25 13.40
CA MET A 741 -17.83 26.44 14.35
C MET A 741 -18.23 26.65 15.82
N GLN A 742 -18.83 27.80 16.15
CA GLN A 742 -19.31 28.09 17.51
C GLN A 742 -20.78 27.72 17.70
N SER A 743 -21.47 27.38 16.61
CA SER A 743 -22.88 27.00 16.59
C SER A 743 -23.07 25.51 16.88
N THR A 744 -24.26 25.15 17.32
CA THR A 744 -24.73 23.78 17.51
C THR A 744 -25.90 23.51 16.57
N LEU A 745 -26.31 22.26 16.45
CA LEU A 745 -27.47 21.86 15.65
C LEU A 745 -28.75 21.72 16.48
N GLU A 746 -28.77 22.21 17.73
CA GLU A 746 -29.83 21.93 18.71
C GLU A 746 -31.24 22.31 18.23
N CYS A 747 -31.41 23.49 17.61
CA CYS A 747 -32.69 23.89 17.05
C CYS A 747 -33.21 22.94 15.96
N TRP A 748 -32.32 22.27 15.22
CA TRP A 748 -32.68 21.39 14.11
C TRP A 748 -33.05 19.97 14.55
N TYR A 749 -32.86 19.66 15.84
CA TYR A 749 -33.39 18.47 16.49
C TYR A 749 -34.69 18.75 17.27
N ASP A 750 -35.05 20.02 17.46
CA ASP A 750 -36.20 20.46 18.24
C ASP A 750 -37.39 20.85 17.35
N GLU A 751 -38.52 20.17 17.56
CA GLU A 751 -39.76 20.40 16.80
C GLU A 751 -40.35 21.79 17.07
N ASP A 752 -40.27 22.28 18.31
CA ASP A 752 -40.78 23.60 18.70
C ASP A 752 -39.94 24.70 18.04
N CYS A 753 -38.61 24.52 17.99
CA CYS A 753 -37.73 25.46 17.30
C CYS A 753 -38.01 25.53 15.80
N ILE A 754 -38.15 24.37 15.13
CA ILE A 754 -38.50 24.32 13.70
C ILE A 754 -39.86 24.96 13.43
N SER A 755 -40.84 24.78 14.33
CA SER A 755 -42.15 25.42 14.23
C SER A 755 -42.06 26.95 14.28
N ASN A 756 -41.21 27.49 15.17
CA ASN A 756 -40.95 28.93 15.27
C ASN A 756 -40.21 29.48 14.05
N VAL A 757 -39.26 28.75 13.48
CA VAL A 757 -38.65 29.12 12.20
C VAL A 757 -39.72 29.19 11.11
N LYS A 758 -40.56 28.16 10.98
CA LYS A 758 -41.64 28.12 9.96
C LYS A 758 -42.63 29.27 10.11
N SER A 759 -43.02 29.61 11.34
CA SER A 759 -44.00 30.68 11.60
C SER A 759 -43.45 32.06 11.23
N TYR A 760 -42.17 32.31 11.48
CA TYR A 760 -41.49 33.55 11.09
C TYR A 760 -41.57 33.79 9.58
N PHE A 761 -41.24 32.77 8.77
CA PHE A 761 -41.27 32.87 7.30
C PHE A 761 -42.67 32.79 6.68
N ALA A 762 -43.67 32.31 7.43
CA ALA A 762 -45.06 32.30 6.99
C ALA A 762 -45.74 33.69 7.12
N SER A 763 -45.09 34.64 7.81
CA SER A 763 -45.67 35.96 8.12
C SER A 763 -45.36 37.06 7.10
N ASP A 764 -44.35 36.88 6.24
CA ASP A 764 -44.13 37.68 5.04
C ASP A 764 -44.93 37.07 3.88
N ASP A 765 -45.43 37.87 2.92
CA ASP A 765 -46.25 37.51 1.74
C ASP A 765 -45.59 36.51 0.74
N SER A 766 -44.72 35.62 1.21
CA SER A 766 -44.02 34.59 0.47
C SER A 766 -44.94 33.40 0.17
N PRO A 767 -45.09 33.00 -1.11
CA PRO A 767 -45.86 31.80 -1.49
C PRO A 767 -45.15 30.47 -1.12
N ILE A 768 -44.02 30.51 -0.41
CA ILE A 768 -43.15 29.35 -0.19
C ILE A 768 -43.39 28.76 1.21
N LYS A 769 -44.00 27.57 1.26
CA LYS A 769 -44.09 26.78 2.50
C LYS A 769 -42.78 26.05 2.77
N LEU A 770 -42.14 26.32 3.90
CA LEU A 770 -40.96 25.58 4.38
C LEU A 770 -41.37 24.18 4.85
N ASN A 771 -41.06 23.16 4.04
CA ASN A 771 -41.32 21.76 4.38
C ASN A 771 -40.09 21.12 5.04
N ILE A 772 -39.84 21.45 6.31
CA ILE A 772 -38.67 20.97 7.08
C ILE A 772 -39.13 20.00 8.17
N THR A 773 -38.38 18.92 8.39
CA THR A 773 -38.55 18.02 9.54
C THR A 773 -37.32 18.03 10.44
N PRO A 774 -37.49 17.72 11.75
CA PRO A 774 -36.35 17.57 12.66
C PRO A 774 -35.38 16.47 12.21
N LEU A 775 -34.10 16.67 12.50
CA LEU A 775 -33.04 15.68 12.26
C LEU A 775 -33.24 14.44 13.15
N ASN A 776 -32.88 13.27 12.62
CA ASN A 776 -33.04 12.01 13.33
C ASN A 776 -31.97 11.86 14.45
N SER A 777 -32.43 11.71 15.69
CA SER A 777 -31.59 11.58 16.89
C SER A 777 -31.10 10.14 17.18
N SER A 778 -31.45 9.16 16.33
CA SER A 778 -31.12 7.74 16.54
C SER A 778 -29.66 7.35 16.29
N ILE A 779 -28.83 8.27 15.78
CA ILE A 779 -27.38 8.08 15.62
C ILE A 779 -26.67 8.84 16.76
N SER A 780 -25.66 8.23 17.37
CA SER A 780 -24.98 8.66 18.61
C SER A 780 -24.24 10.02 18.54
N PHE A 781 -24.96 11.09 18.25
CA PHE A 781 -24.44 12.46 18.21
C PHE A 781 -25.22 13.30 19.22
N GLN A 782 -24.50 14.00 20.11
CA GLN A 782 -25.14 14.88 21.08
C GLN A 782 -25.61 16.17 20.36
N SER A 783 -26.86 16.56 20.54
CA SER A 783 -27.44 17.76 19.90
C SER A 783 -26.72 19.07 20.27
N ASN A 784 -26.06 19.08 21.43
CA ASN A 784 -25.39 20.26 22.01
C ASN A 784 -23.87 20.30 21.74
N THR A 785 -23.35 19.36 20.94
CA THR A 785 -21.95 19.44 20.48
C THR A 785 -21.82 20.53 19.42
N THR A 786 -20.76 21.33 19.50
CA THR A 786 -20.40 22.27 18.44
C THR A 786 -20.14 21.53 17.14
N ILE A 787 -20.56 22.12 16.02
CA ILE A 787 -20.26 21.65 14.65
C ILE A 787 -18.75 21.65 14.43
#